data_AF-A0A1F8CSV1-F1
#
_entry.id   AF-A0A1F8CSV1-F1
#
_cell.length_a   1.000
_cell.length_b   1.000
_cell.length_c   1.000
_cell.angle_alpha   90.00
_cell.angle_beta   90.00
_cell.angle_gamma   90.00
#
_symmetry.space_group_name_H-M   'P 1'
#
loop_
_entity.id
_entity.type
_entity.pdbx_description
1 polymer ?
#
loop_
_entity_poly.entity_id
_entity_poly.type
_entity_poly.pdbx_seq_one_letter_code
_entity_poly.pdbx_strand_id
1 'polypeptide(L)'
;MASKDKLTIFFNEIDKHDISQVGGKGANLGEMTKAGFPVPFGFAVTVASYDIFLEENNLRSEIRDILKGLDRNNAEDLMRASQRIERRILNRKVPESVAFDVIKSYIKLSGGFKKALVAVRSSATAEDLPGASFAGQQATLLNIKGEASLLEAIKECWASLFTARAIFYRGENKISEDKVGISVIIQKMIQSEVSGVMFSIDPVTNDKERIIIESVWGLGELIVQGSVLPDSYAVQKGTYSILSKLISDQNVQLIRKGQKTLEQKVPKSWLDRQKITNEEIIALAKLAQKLQEHYYFPQDIEWAKEKNKLYIVQTRPITTMGMTKKQIGLADDTDKGTLVPLIKGAPASPGIGIGRVRILKSPKEIGKLKEGDVLVAEMTSPDYVPAMKRAEAIVTDKGGLTSHAAIVSRELGVPCVVGTKDATKKLKEGQVVMVDGGKGVVYEGAKKEMDKTEAAAAKKEFSSKKHIKTATKLYVNLAEPERAREIAKEYVDGVGLLRAEFMIANIGIHPKEAIRQKKQEMFINKLSEDLSKFCRAFEPRGVIYRATDFKTNEYRSLPGGEAWEPEEANPLMGYRGAFRYISSPDVFNLELAAIKKVREKYKNLGIMIPYVRSAEELRKVRRIVAAEGLFESASFKFWMMVELPVNVIKLEEFIKVGIDGVSIGSNDLTMLLLGTDRDNSEVAEAFDERSSVVKWALKRTIRICKKHGVTSSICGQAPSTYDGLVRDLVRYGVTSISVNPDAIYRVRQVISDAEAEIVRIKR
;
A
#
# COMPACT_ATOMS: atom_id res chain seq x y z
N MET A 1 35.14 6.38 32.18
CA MET A 1 34.01 5.74 32.90
C MET A 1 32.88 5.60 31.90
N ALA A 2 32.69 4.41 31.33
CA ALA A 2 31.58 4.16 30.41
C ALA A 2 30.26 4.36 31.17
N SER A 3 29.36 5.17 30.60
CA SER A 3 27.96 5.23 31.04
C SER A 3 27.44 3.80 31.17
N LYS A 4 27.06 3.37 32.37
CA LYS A 4 26.42 2.06 32.57
C LYS A 4 25.04 2.14 31.92
N ASP A 5 24.92 1.60 30.71
CA ASP A 5 23.61 1.44 30.06
C ASP A 5 22.68 0.64 30.98
N LYS A 6 21.47 1.14 31.20
CA LYS A 6 20.50 0.50 32.10
C LYS A 6 20.04 -0.82 31.48
N LEU A 7 20.00 -1.90 32.28
CA LEU A 7 19.53 -3.22 31.82
C LEU A 7 18.00 -3.30 31.71
N THR A 8 17.30 -2.53 32.55
CA THR A 8 15.85 -2.35 32.47
C THR A 8 15.46 -0.89 32.62
N ILE A 9 14.41 -0.46 31.91
CA ILE A 9 13.93 0.93 31.92
C ILE A 9 12.39 0.94 31.98
N PHE A 10 11.81 1.66 32.94
CA PHE A 10 10.34 1.77 33.04
C PHE A 10 9.77 2.70 31.96
N PHE A 11 8.53 2.48 31.52
CA PHE A 11 7.91 3.28 30.46
C PHE A 11 7.91 4.78 30.73
N ASN A 12 7.76 5.20 32.00
CA ASN A 12 7.80 6.61 32.38
C ASN A 12 9.21 7.26 32.26
N GLU A 13 10.26 6.45 32.10
CA GLU A 13 11.63 6.89 31.88
C GLU A 13 12.02 6.88 30.39
N ILE A 14 11.21 6.29 29.50
CA ILE A 14 11.49 6.11 28.06
C ILE A 14 10.87 7.25 27.24
N ASP A 15 11.56 7.75 26.22
CA ASP A 15 10.94 8.55 25.13
C ASP A 15 11.32 8.05 23.73
N LYS A 16 10.82 8.75 22.70
CA LYS A 16 11.07 8.46 21.28
C LYS A 16 12.55 8.40 20.88
N HIS A 17 13.49 8.95 21.66
CA HIS A 17 14.92 8.91 21.34
C HIS A 17 15.59 7.60 21.78
N ASP A 18 14.91 6.78 22.57
CA ASP A 18 15.45 5.53 23.13
C ASP A 18 15.26 4.30 22.22
N ILE A 19 14.86 4.47 20.95
CA ILE A 19 14.58 3.35 20.02
C ILE A 19 15.75 2.37 19.93
N SER A 20 17.00 2.84 19.96
CA SER A 20 18.19 1.99 19.94
C SER A 20 18.34 1.10 21.18
N GLN A 21 17.77 1.50 22.31
CA GLN A 21 17.84 0.78 23.58
C GLN A 21 16.62 -0.11 23.83
N VAL A 22 15.42 0.31 23.40
CA VAL A 22 14.15 -0.37 23.75
C VAL A 22 13.32 -0.82 22.54
N GLY A 23 13.82 -0.60 21.33
CA GLY A 23 13.12 -0.90 20.08
C GLY A 23 11.90 -0.01 19.84
N GLY A 24 11.26 -0.20 18.69
CA GLY A 24 10.15 0.63 18.23
C GLY A 24 8.93 0.62 19.15
N LYS A 25 8.47 -0.58 19.55
CA LYS A 25 7.33 -0.74 20.46
C LYS A 25 7.60 -0.14 21.84
N GLY A 26 8.79 -0.35 22.38
CA GLY A 26 9.21 0.19 23.67
C GLY A 26 9.18 1.72 23.69
N ALA A 27 9.75 2.35 22.65
CA ALA A 27 9.76 3.79 22.50
C ALA A 27 8.34 4.37 22.40
N ASN A 28 7.46 3.75 21.61
CA ASN A 28 6.06 4.19 21.48
C ASN A 28 5.27 4.05 22.80
N LEU A 29 5.49 2.96 23.55
CA LEU A 29 4.87 2.79 24.88
C LEU A 29 5.36 3.83 25.89
N GLY A 30 6.65 4.18 25.84
CA GLY A 30 7.24 5.23 26.66
C GLY A 30 6.66 6.61 26.34
N GLU A 31 6.64 6.97 25.06
CA GLU A 31 6.09 8.23 24.55
C GLU A 31 4.62 8.40 24.98
N MET A 32 3.77 7.38 24.75
CA MET A 32 2.37 7.41 25.18
C MET A 32 2.23 7.56 26.70
N THR A 33 3.08 6.89 27.48
CA THR A 33 3.06 6.97 28.95
C THR A 33 3.41 8.38 29.42
N LYS A 34 4.44 9.01 28.84
CA LYS A 34 4.84 10.40 29.15
C LYS A 34 3.76 11.40 28.73
N ALA A 35 3.07 11.15 27.62
CA ALA A 35 1.95 11.97 27.15
C ALA A 35 0.64 11.79 27.96
N GLY A 36 0.62 10.90 28.97
CA GLY A 36 -0.51 10.72 29.88
C GLY A 36 -1.65 9.86 29.32
N PHE A 37 -1.40 9.06 28.28
CA PHE A 37 -2.37 8.08 27.79
C PHE A 37 -2.51 6.91 28.77
N PRO A 38 -3.67 6.21 28.79
CA PRO A 38 -3.92 5.11 29.72
C PRO A 38 -3.19 3.84 29.29
N VAL A 39 -1.86 3.83 29.38
CA VAL A 39 -1.02 2.68 29.05
C VAL A 39 -0.86 1.78 30.29
N PRO A 40 -1.02 0.45 30.17
CA PRO A 40 -0.70 -0.45 31.26
C PRO A 40 0.77 -0.33 31.66
N PHE A 41 1.01 -0.16 32.96
CA PHE A 41 2.36 0.03 33.50
C PHE A 41 3.29 -1.13 33.11
N GLY A 42 4.54 -0.80 32.79
CA GLY A 42 5.50 -1.74 32.24
C GLY A 42 6.93 -1.22 32.25
N PHE A 43 7.86 -2.09 31.84
CA PHE A 43 9.26 -1.76 31.63
C PHE A 43 9.81 -2.52 30.42
N ALA A 44 10.88 -2.00 29.83
CA ALA A 44 11.65 -2.65 28.78
C ALA A 44 12.90 -3.32 29.38
N VAL A 45 13.18 -4.54 28.93
CA VAL A 45 14.49 -5.19 29.03
C VAL A 45 15.30 -4.73 27.81
N THR A 46 16.38 -4.01 28.04
CA THR A 46 17.07 -3.26 26.98
C THR A 46 17.88 -4.15 26.04
N VAL A 47 18.27 -3.59 24.90
CA VAL A 47 19.21 -4.24 23.96
C VAL A 47 20.54 -4.57 24.66
N ALA A 48 21.02 -3.75 25.60
CA ALA A 48 22.22 -4.04 26.39
C ALA A 48 22.08 -5.36 27.19
N SER A 49 20.90 -5.67 27.72
CA SER A 49 20.65 -6.97 28.39
C SER A 49 20.76 -8.15 27.43
N TYR A 50 20.30 -7.96 26.18
CA TYR A 50 20.43 -8.97 25.13
C TYR A 50 21.90 -9.15 24.71
N ASP A 51 22.66 -8.07 24.57
CA ASP A 51 24.07 -8.12 24.22
C ASP A 51 24.89 -8.86 25.30
N ILE A 52 24.68 -8.55 26.58
CA ILE A 52 25.31 -9.26 27.71
C ILE A 52 24.93 -10.75 27.70
N PHE A 53 23.66 -11.07 27.44
CA PHE A 53 23.21 -12.46 27.32
C PHE A 53 23.94 -13.21 26.20
N LEU A 54 24.15 -12.59 25.04
CA LEU A 54 24.87 -13.20 23.93
C LEU A 54 26.36 -13.38 24.22
N GLU A 55 26.98 -12.40 24.89
CA GLU A 55 28.42 -12.39 25.18
C GLU A 55 28.80 -13.40 26.26
N GLU A 56 28.16 -13.34 27.44
CA GLU A 56 28.50 -14.24 28.56
C GLU A 56 28.22 -15.72 28.24
N ASN A 57 27.30 -15.99 27.31
CA ASN A 57 26.97 -17.35 26.87
C ASN A 57 27.70 -17.79 25.59
N ASN A 58 28.62 -16.98 25.05
CA ASN A 58 29.34 -17.24 23.79
C ASN A 58 28.41 -17.54 22.60
N LEU A 59 27.21 -16.97 22.57
CA LEU A 59 26.21 -17.26 21.53
C LEU A 59 26.53 -16.58 20.19
N ARG A 60 27.23 -15.43 20.19
CA ARG A 60 27.56 -14.71 18.94
C ARG A 60 28.39 -15.53 17.97
N SER A 61 29.38 -16.29 18.46
CA SER A 61 30.18 -17.18 17.62
C SER A 61 29.35 -18.36 17.12
N GLU A 62 28.62 -19.04 18.02
CA GLU A 62 27.79 -20.19 17.65
C GLU A 62 26.73 -19.84 16.59
N ILE A 63 26.07 -18.69 16.72
CA ILE A 63 25.07 -18.23 15.75
C ILE A 63 25.72 -17.96 14.39
N ARG A 64 26.87 -17.25 14.37
CA ARG A 64 27.61 -17.00 13.13
C ARG A 64 28.02 -18.29 12.43
N ASP A 65 28.49 -19.28 13.18
CA ASP A 65 28.91 -20.57 12.63
C ASP A 65 27.72 -21.37 12.06
N ILE A 66 26.54 -21.31 12.69
CA ILE A 66 25.33 -21.97 12.18
C ILE A 66 24.85 -21.30 10.88
N LEU A 67 24.98 -19.98 10.77
CA LEU A 67 24.54 -19.22 9.59
C LEU A 67 25.56 -19.19 8.45
N LYS A 68 26.84 -19.51 8.72
CA LYS A 68 27.91 -19.51 7.74
C LYS A 68 27.72 -20.63 6.71
N GLY A 69 27.67 -20.25 5.43
CA GLY A 69 27.47 -21.20 4.33
C GLY A 69 26.03 -21.74 4.21
N LEU A 70 25.08 -21.14 4.93
CA LEU A 70 23.66 -21.45 4.81
C LEU A 70 23.14 -21.03 3.43
N ASP A 71 22.55 -21.97 2.68
CA ASP A 71 21.76 -21.62 1.50
C ASP A 71 20.45 -20.97 1.95
N ARG A 72 20.39 -19.65 1.83
CA ARG A 72 19.25 -18.84 2.27
C ARG A 72 18.04 -18.98 1.34
N ASN A 73 18.18 -19.61 0.17
CA ASN A 73 17.05 -19.90 -0.72
C ASN A 73 16.46 -21.29 -0.49
N ASN A 74 17.07 -22.10 0.37
CA ASN A 74 16.58 -23.42 0.75
C ASN A 74 15.76 -23.36 2.07
N ALA A 75 14.46 -23.65 1.96
CA ALA A 75 13.55 -23.60 3.10
C ALA A 75 13.89 -24.60 4.22
N GLU A 76 14.36 -25.80 3.87
CA GLU A 76 14.71 -26.83 4.86
C GLU A 76 15.99 -26.45 5.64
N ASP A 77 16.95 -25.85 4.96
CA ASP A 77 18.19 -25.36 5.58
C ASP A 77 17.91 -24.22 6.56
N LEU A 78 17.08 -23.24 6.16
CA LEU A 78 16.62 -22.16 7.03
C LEU A 78 15.90 -22.67 8.26
N MET A 79 14.98 -23.63 8.11
CA MET A 79 14.26 -24.22 9.24
C MET A 79 15.20 -24.94 10.19
N ARG A 80 16.15 -25.74 9.68
CA ARG A 80 17.15 -26.43 10.51
C ARG A 80 18.05 -25.45 11.25
N ALA A 81 18.54 -24.41 10.58
CA ALA A 81 19.36 -23.37 11.20
C ALA A 81 18.60 -22.62 12.31
N SER A 82 17.38 -22.19 12.02
CA SER A 82 16.47 -21.53 12.98
C SER A 82 16.26 -22.38 14.22
N GLN A 83 15.84 -23.64 14.07
CA GLN A 83 15.60 -24.53 15.21
C GLN A 83 16.87 -24.79 16.04
N ARG A 84 18.04 -24.86 15.41
CA ARG A 84 19.32 -25.01 16.13
C ARG A 84 19.64 -23.78 16.95
N ILE A 85 19.49 -22.58 16.38
CA ILE A 85 19.76 -21.31 17.08
C ILE A 85 18.77 -21.12 18.24
N GLU A 86 17.48 -21.32 18.00
CA GLU A 86 16.44 -21.21 19.04
C GLU A 86 16.74 -22.15 20.21
N ARG A 87 17.07 -23.42 19.94
CA ARG A 87 17.47 -24.38 21.00
C ARG A 87 18.71 -23.93 21.76
N ARG A 88 19.70 -23.31 21.08
CA ARG A 88 20.88 -22.78 21.77
C ARG A 88 20.49 -21.65 22.73
N ILE A 89 19.70 -20.69 22.27
CA ILE A 89 19.25 -19.55 23.09
C ILE A 89 18.43 -20.02 24.30
N LEU A 90 17.44 -20.90 24.08
CA LEU A 90 16.55 -21.37 25.15
C LEU A 90 17.29 -22.17 26.24
N ASN A 91 18.35 -22.89 25.88
CA ASN A 91 19.14 -23.70 26.82
C ASN A 91 20.22 -22.93 27.59
N ARG A 92 20.43 -21.64 27.30
CA ARG A 92 21.41 -20.80 28.01
C ARG A 92 20.77 -20.13 29.23
N LYS A 93 21.59 -19.87 30.25
CA LYS A 93 21.16 -19.19 31.48
C LYS A 93 21.20 -17.68 31.23
N VAL A 94 20.18 -16.97 31.72
CA VAL A 94 20.21 -15.50 31.74
C VAL A 94 21.30 -15.06 32.74
N PRO A 95 22.25 -14.18 32.35
CA PRO A 95 23.26 -13.62 33.24
C PRO A 95 22.68 -13.11 34.55
N GLU A 96 23.40 -13.29 35.66
CA GLU A 96 22.89 -12.98 36.99
C GLU A 96 22.61 -11.48 37.17
N SER A 97 23.42 -10.63 36.54
CA SER A 97 23.23 -9.18 36.47
C SER A 97 21.89 -8.80 35.82
N VAL A 98 21.60 -9.37 34.65
CA VAL A 98 20.35 -9.15 33.90
C VAL A 98 19.16 -9.73 34.66
N ALA A 99 19.28 -10.96 35.16
CA ALA A 99 18.21 -11.63 35.91
C ALA A 99 17.84 -10.84 37.17
N PHE A 100 18.83 -10.33 37.91
CA PHE A 100 18.60 -9.53 39.10
C PHE A 100 17.82 -8.24 38.79
N ASP A 101 18.23 -7.48 37.77
CA ASP A 101 17.56 -6.24 37.39
C ASP A 101 16.14 -6.49 36.86
N VAL A 102 15.94 -7.53 36.05
CA VAL A 102 14.61 -7.94 35.57
C VAL A 102 13.69 -8.31 36.74
N ILE A 103 14.16 -9.11 37.69
CA ILE A 103 13.36 -9.52 38.86
C ILE A 103 13.02 -8.31 39.73
N LYS A 104 13.99 -7.43 39.97
CA LYS A 104 13.79 -6.19 40.73
C LYS A 104 12.72 -5.31 40.08
N SER A 105 12.80 -5.12 38.77
CA SER A 105 11.80 -4.34 38.01
C SER A 105 10.43 -5.01 37.99
N TYR A 106 10.38 -6.35 37.91
CA TYR A 106 9.14 -7.12 37.98
C TYR A 106 8.44 -7.04 39.35
N ILE A 107 9.20 -7.10 40.45
CA ILE A 107 8.66 -6.91 41.82
C ILE A 107 8.08 -5.50 41.97
N LYS A 108 8.79 -4.47 41.47
CA LYS A 108 8.31 -3.09 41.48
C LYS A 108 7.04 -2.92 40.64
N LEU A 109 6.99 -3.49 39.44
CA LEU A 109 5.80 -3.51 38.58
C LEU A 109 4.61 -4.19 39.28
N SER A 110 4.87 -5.23 40.06
CA SER A 110 3.83 -5.98 40.75
C SER A 110 3.31 -5.32 42.03
N GLY A 111 3.94 -4.22 42.49
CA GLY A 111 3.58 -3.52 43.71
C GLY A 111 4.06 -4.22 44.98
N GLY A 112 5.26 -4.83 44.94
CA GLY A 112 5.87 -5.53 46.08
C GLY A 112 5.62 -7.04 46.05
N PHE A 113 5.07 -7.61 47.12
CA PHE A 113 4.96 -9.07 47.31
C PHE A 113 3.88 -9.78 46.47
N LYS A 114 3.05 -9.04 45.72
CA LYS A 114 2.11 -9.66 44.78
C LYS A 114 2.86 -10.03 43.49
N LYS A 115 2.45 -11.10 42.81
CA LYS A 115 2.99 -11.45 41.49
C LYS A 115 1.99 -11.06 40.41
N ALA A 116 2.27 -9.96 39.70
CA ALA A 116 1.41 -9.49 38.62
C ALA A 116 1.52 -10.40 37.39
N LEU A 117 0.43 -10.51 36.65
CA LEU A 117 0.48 -11.12 35.32
C LEU A 117 1.02 -10.08 34.35
N VAL A 118 1.89 -10.53 33.45
CA VAL A 118 2.50 -9.68 32.44
C VAL A 118 2.36 -10.29 31.05
N ALA A 119 2.25 -9.41 30.06
CA ALA A 119 2.53 -9.71 28.67
C ALA A 119 4.03 -9.46 28.42
N VAL A 120 4.67 -10.40 27.74
CA VAL A 120 6.08 -10.34 27.35
C VAL A 120 6.11 -10.26 25.83
N ARG A 121 6.57 -9.12 25.30
CA ARG A 121 6.47 -8.78 23.87
C ARG A 121 7.86 -8.44 23.34
N SER A 122 8.20 -8.97 22.17
CA SER A 122 9.43 -8.57 21.47
C SER A 122 9.28 -7.17 20.86
N SER A 123 10.37 -6.40 20.89
CA SER A 123 10.50 -5.04 20.36
C SER A 123 11.86 -4.90 19.69
N ALA A 124 11.92 -5.10 18.36
CA ALA A 124 13.19 -5.05 17.64
C ALA A 124 13.56 -3.61 17.25
N THR A 125 14.86 -3.30 17.16
CA THR A 125 15.33 -1.96 16.76
C THR A 125 15.04 -1.64 15.29
N ALA A 126 14.81 -2.66 14.46
CA ALA A 126 14.52 -2.55 13.03
C ALA A 126 13.02 -2.70 12.68
N GLU A 127 12.14 -2.74 13.69
CA GLU A 127 10.71 -3.07 13.53
C GLU A 127 9.90 -1.95 12.84
N ASP A 128 10.34 -0.70 12.97
CA ASP A 128 9.64 0.49 12.46
C ASP A 128 10.31 1.12 11.22
N LEU A 129 11.23 0.42 10.56
CA LEU A 129 11.82 0.89 9.30
C LEU A 129 10.72 0.94 8.21
N PRO A 130 10.59 2.06 7.46
CA PRO A 130 9.63 2.16 6.36
C PRO A 130 9.86 1.04 5.33
N GLY A 131 8.85 0.19 5.12
CA GLY A 131 8.91 -0.98 4.22
C GLY A 131 9.16 -2.33 4.90
N ALA A 132 9.47 -2.36 6.21
CA ALA A 132 9.65 -3.59 6.97
C ALA A 132 8.40 -3.94 7.80
N SER A 133 7.41 -4.60 7.19
CA SER A 133 6.27 -5.14 7.96
C SER A 133 6.66 -6.49 8.59
N PHE A 134 7.22 -6.44 9.80
CA PHE A 134 7.39 -7.62 10.66
C PHE A 134 6.08 -8.08 11.33
N ALA A 135 4.92 -7.68 10.79
CA ALA A 135 3.62 -8.02 11.35
C ALA A 135 3.46 -9.55 11.50
N GLY A 136 3.19 -9.98 12.74
CA GLY A 136 2.95 -11.38 13.10
C GLY A 136 4.19 -12.30 13.15
N GLN A 137 5.41 -11.76 13.05
CA GLN A 137 6.64 -12.59 13.06
C GLN A 137 7.29 -12.72 14.45
N GLN A 138 6.81 -11.97 15.44
CA GLN A 138 7.48 -11.74 16.71
C GLN A 138 6.71 -12.33 17.89
N ALA A 139 7.42 -12.96 18.83
CA ALA A 139 6.81 -13.65 19.96
C ALA A 139 6.12 -12.66 20.92
N THR A 140 4.86 -12.95 21.23
CA THR A 140 4.08 -12.32 22.30
C THR A 140 3.57 -13.42 23.22
N LEU A 141 3.97 -13.38 24.48
CA LEU A 141 3.55 -14.32 25.50
C LEU A 141 2.64 -13.63 26.51
N LEU A 142 1.44 -14.15 26.68
CA LEU A 142 0.42 -13.58 27.56
C LEU A 142 0.33 -14.35 28.88
N ASN A 143 -0.16 -13.67 29.92
CA ASN A 143 -0.45 -14.27 31.24
C ASN A 143 0.75 -14.90 31.95
N ILE A 144 1.97 -14.39 31.71
CA ILE A 144 3.17 -14.84 32.40
C ILE A 144 3.13 -14.37 33.85
N LYS A 145 3.44 -15.28 34.78
CA LYS A 145 3.43 -15.01 36.22
C LYS A 145 4.64 -15.63 36.90
N GLY A 146 5.32 -14.84 37.70
CA GLY A 146 6.49 -15.27 38.46
C GLY A 146 7.81 -15.08 37.71
N GLU A 147 8.87 -15.05 38.50
CA GLU A 147 10.22 -14.66 38.13
C GLU A 147 10.83 -15.66 37.14
N ALA A 148 10.73 -16.97 37.43
CA ALA A 148 11.26 -18.01 36.58
C ALA A 148 10.59 -18.03 35.20
N SER A 149 9.25 -18.00 35.16
CA SER A 149 8.49 -17.98 33.90
C SER A 149 8.74 -16.70 33.09
N LEU A 150 8.98 -15.57 33.75
CA LEU A 150 9.35 -14.32 33.09
C LEU A 150 10.71 -14.42 32.38
N LEU A 151 11.72 -14.99 33.03
CA LEU A 151 13.05 -15.17 32.43
C LEU A 151 13.00 -16.14 31.24
N GLU A 152 12.22 -17.21 31.31
CA GLU A 152 11.99 -18.11 30.18
C GLU A 152 11.30 -17.38 29.01
N ALA A 153 10.23 -16.62 29.29
CA ALA A 153 9.53 -15.84 28.25
C ALA A 153 10.44 -14.79 27.59
N ILE A 154 11.37 -14.18 28.34
CA ILE A 154 12.37 -13.26 27.78
C ILE A 154 13.31 -13.99 26.81
N LYS A 155 13.79 -15.19 27.16
CA LYS A 155 14.60 -16.01 26.26
C LYS A 155 13.83 -16.41 25.00
N GLU A 156 12.54 -16.73 25.12
CA GLU A 156 11.67 -17.01 23.97
C GLU A 156 11.57 -15.80 23.03
N CYS A 157 11.40 -14.59 23.57
CA CYS A 157 11.44 -13.37 22.77
C CYS A 157 12.79 -13.15 22.09
N TRP A 158 13.91 -13.36 22.78
CA TRP A 158 15.25 -13.29 22.17
C TRP A 158 15.46 -14.34 21.08
N ALA A 159 14.96 -15.56 21.28
CA ALA A 159 15.01 -16.64 20.29
C ALA A 159 14.19 -16.30 19.05
N SER A 160 13.06 -15.59 19.20
CA SER A 160 12.19 -15.19 18.08
C SER A 160 12.86 -14.29 17.04
N LEU A 161 14.00 -13.66 17.38
CA LEU A 161 14.82 -12.96 16.41
C LEU A 161 15.39 -13.90 15.33
N PHE A 162 15.47 -15.21 15.58
CA PHE A 162 16.09 -16.20 14.70
C PHE A 162 15.10 -17.22 14.15
N THR A 163 13.83 -16.84 13.99
CA THR A 163 12.89 -17.64 13.20
C THR A 163 13.38 -17.77 11.75
N ALA A 164 13.03 -18.86 11.07
CA ALA A 164 13.43 -19.09 9.67
C ALA A 164 13.09 -17.89 8.76
N ARG A 165 11.93 -17.27 8.98
CA ARG A 165 11.47 -16.08 8.26
C ARG A 165 12.33 -14.85 8.55
N ALA A 166 12.71 -14.62 9.82
CA ALA A 166 13.56 -13.50 10.21
C ALA A 166 15.00 -13.66 9.68
N ILE A 167 15.53 -14.89 9.66
CA ILE A 167 16.84 -15.21 9.07
C ILE A 167 16.83 -14.95 7.56
N PHE A 168 15.82 -15.46 6.85
CA PHE A 168 15.64 -15.25 5.41
C PHE A 168 15.58 -13.75 5.07
N TYR A 169 14.71 -13.01 5.76
CA TYR A 169 14.51 -11.58 5.51
C TYR A 169 15.79 -10.76 5.69
N ARG A 170 16.53 -10.99 6.78
CA ARG A 170 17.81 -10.29 7.00
C ARG A 170 18.82 -10.64 5.92
N GLY A 171 18.80 -11.88 5.44
CA GLY A 171 19.66 -12.34 4.37
C GLY A 171 19.42 -11.62 3.05
N GLU A 172 18.17 -11.55 2.60
CA GLU A 172 17.77 -10.85 1.38
C GLU A 172 18.12 -9.36 1.41
N ASN A 173 17.93 -8.72 2.57
CA ASN A 173 18.18 -7.30 2.75
C ASN A 173 19.63 -6.96 3.13
N LYS A 174 20.54 -7.96 3.12
CA LYS A 174 21.96 -7.81 3.48
C LYS A 174 22.18 -7.12 4.84
N ILE A 175 21.27 -7.34 5.78
CA ILE A 175 21.35 -6.79 7.14
C ILE A 175 22.28 -7.71 7.95
N SER A 176 23.40 -7.15 8.43
CA SER A 176 24.33 -7.88 9.29
C SER A 176 23.66 -8.35 10.57
N GLU A 177 23.86 -9.61 10.92
CA GLU A 177 23.27 -10.24 12.11
C GLU A 177 23.76 -9.59 13.41
N ASP A 178 24.97 -9.03 13.41
CA ASP A 178 25.57 -8.34 14.56
C ASP A 178 24.97 -6.94 14.80
N LYS A 179 24.19 -6.41 13.86
CA LYS A 179 23.61 -5.05 13.95
C LYS A 179 22.17 -5.02 14.45
N VAL A 180 21.51 -6.16 14.64
CA VAL A 180 20.09 -6.22 15.02
C VAL A 180 19.94 -6.53 16.50
N GLY A 181 19.60 -5.50 17.27
CA GLY A 181 19.24 -5.62 18.68
C GLY A 181 17.76 -5.92 18.87
N ILE A 182 17.43 -6.61 19.95
CA ILE A 182 16.06 -6.86 20.38
C ILE A 182 15.89 -6.49 21.86
N SER A 183 14.89 -5.65 22.11
CA SER A 183 14.38 -5.38 23.45
C SER A 183 13.16 -6.26 23.73
N VAL A 184 12.89 -6.51 25.01
CA VAL A 184 11.71 -7.26 25.46
C VAL A 184 10.88 -6.39 26.37
N ILE A 185 9.62 -6.17 26.00
CA ILE A 185 8.68 -5.32 26.72
C ILE A 185 7.88 -6.17 27.69
N ILE A 186 7.98 -5.82 28.98
CA ILE A 186 7.25 -6.44 30.07
C ILE A 186 6.14 -5.49 30.50
N GLN A 187 4.92 -5.80 30.09
CA GLN A 187 3.75 -4.95 30.31
C GLN A 187 2.76 -5.65 31.22
N LYS A 188 2.18 -4.94 32.19
CA LYS A 188 1.14 -5.50 33.05
C LYS A 188 -0.05 -5.97 32.20
N MET A 189 -0.45 -7.22 32.41
CA MET A 189 -1.53 -7.84 31.65
C MET A 189 -2.87 -7.26 32.07
N ILE A 190 -3.62 -6.75 31.10
CA ILE A 190 -5.02 -6.36 31.26
C ILE A 190 -5.87 -7.61 30.99
N GLN A 191 -6.64 -8.07 31.98
CA GLN A 191 -7.53 -9.22 31.82
C GLN A 191 -8.80 -8.77 31.12
N SER A 192 -8.68 -8.50 29.82
CA SER A 192 -9.71 -7.81 29.10
C SER A 192 -10.95 -8.67 28.91
N GLU A 193 -12.10 -8.12 29.31
CA GLU A 193 -13.42 -8.68 28.96
C GLU A 193 -13.75 -8.38 27.49
N VAL A 194 -13.27 -7.24 27.01
CA VAL A 194 -13.39 -6.79 25.62
C VAL A 194 -12.07 -6.14 25.22
N SER A 195 -11.62 -6.40 24.01
CA SER A 195 -10.43 -5.77 23.44
C SER A 195 -10.67 -5.47 21.98
N GLY A 196 -9.75 -4.75 21.35
CA GLY A 196 -9.96 -4.34 19.98
C GLY A 196 -8.80 -3.60 19.36
N VAL A 197 -9.05 -3.19 18.12
CA VAL A 197 -8.18 -2.30 17.37
C VAL A 197 -8.99 -1.07 16.97
N MET A 198 -8.34 0.07 16.81
CA MET A 198 -8.96 1.26 16.28
C MET A 198 -8.00 2.01 15.39
N PHE A 199 -8.54 2.50 14.28
CA PHE A 199 -7.83 3.30 13.30
C PHE A 199 -8.28 4.74 13.44
N SER A 200 -7.32 5.65 13.60
CA SER A 200 -7.62 7.07 13.71
C SER A 200 -8.14 7.67 12.40
N ILE A 201 -8.08 6.94 11.28
CA ILE A 201 -8.76 7.25 10.02
C ILE A 201 -9.46 5.98 9.52
N ASP A 202 -10.36 6.05 8.54
CA ASP A 202 -10.81 4.83 7.85
C ASP A 202 -9.67 4.23 7.03
N PRO A 203 -9.16 3.02 7.34
CA PRO A 203 -8.02 2.43 6.66
C PRO A 203 -8.39 1.83 5.29
N VAL A 204 -9.68 1.65 4.99
CA VAL A 204 -10.19 1.09 3.73
C VAL A 204 -10.46 2.19 2.72
N THR A 205 -11.16 3.24 3.15
CA THR A 205 -11.53 4.37 2.29
C THR A 205 -10.57 5.56 2.43
N ASN A 206 -9.51 5.42 3.22
CA ASN A 206 -8.59 6.50 3.61
C ASN A 206 -9.30 7.75 4.16
N ASP A 207 -10.52 7.58 4.68
CA ASP A 207 -11.34 8.69 5.12
C ASP A 207 -10.83 9.27 6.46
N LYS A 208 -10.01 10.32 6.32
CA LYS A 208 -9.46 11.13 7.41
C LYS A 208 -10.49 11.69 8.40
N GLU A 209 -11.76 11.77 8.04
CA GLU A 209 -12.83 12.30 8.88
C GLU A 209 -13.53 11.24 9.72
N ARG A 210 -13.18 9.96 9.55
CA ARG A 210 -13.79 8.83 10.27
C ARG A 210 -12.78 8.12 11.14
N ILE A 211 -13.20 7.69 12.31
CA ILE A 211 -12.46 6.78 13.19
C ILE A 211 -13.17 5.43 13.10
N ILE A 212 -12.41 4.37 12.87
CA ILE A 212 -12.93 3.00 12.84
C ILE A 212 -12.51 2.30 14.12
N ILE A 213 -13.45 1.71 14.84
CA ILE A 213 -13.21 0.98 16.08
C ILE A 213 -13.74 -0.43 15.88
N GLU A 214 -12.90 -1.42 16.09
CA GLU A 214 -13.26 -2.83 16.07
C GLU A 214 -13.14 -3.43 17.47
N SER A 215 -14.05 -4.31 17.86
CA SER A 215 -14.05 -4.92 19.20
C SER A 215 -14.39 -6.42 19.19
N VAL A 216 -13.76 -7.17 20.10
CA VAL A 216 -13.94 -8.61 20.31
C VAL A 216 -14.04 -8.93 21.80
N TRP A 217 -14.76 -10.00 22.14
CA TRP A 217 -14.77 -10.58 23.48
C TRP A 217 -13.39 -11.18 23.83
N GLY A 218 -12.96 -10.98 25.07
CA GLY A 218 -11.71 -11.54 25.60
C GLY A 218 -10.46 -10.73 25.25
N LEU A 219 -9.33 -11.43 25.18
CA LEU A 219 -8.01 -10.86 24.87
C LEU A 219 -7.83 -10.57 23.37
N GLY A 220 -7.07 -9.53 23.04
CA GLY A 220 -6.99 -8.94 21.69
C GLY A 220 -6.17 -9.72 20.66
N GLU A 221 -5.53 -10.81 21.05
CA GLU A 221 -4.66 -11.58 20.15
C GLU A 221 -5.42 -12.13 18.93
N LEU A 222 -6.66 -12.60 19.14
CA LEU A 222 -7.49 -13.15 18.05
C LEU A 222 -7.90 -12.10 17.01
N ILE A 223 -8.08 -10.82 17.40
CA ILE A 223 -8.41 -9.74 16.45
C ILE A 223 -7.16 -9.26 15.70
N VAL A 224 -6.01 -9.21 16.35
CA VAL A 224 -4.73 -8.87 15.71
C VAL A 224 -4.34 -9.93 14.67
N GLN A 225 -4.61 -11.22 14.96
CA GLN A 225 -4.44 -12.32 14.01
C GLN A 225 -5.56 -12.39 12.95
N GLY A 226 -6.65 -11.64 13.15
CA GLY A 226 -7.86 -11.71 12.33
C GLY A 226 -8.47 -13.11 12.29
N SER A 227 -8.46 -13.83 13.40
CA SER A 227 -9.04 -15.18 13.53
C SER A 227 -10.51 -15.16 13.96
N VAL A 228 -11.03 -13.99 14.37
CA VAL A 228 -12.42 -13.78 14.79
C VAL A 228 -13.05 -12.58 14.06
N LEU A 229 -14.39 -12.55 14.01
CA LEU A 229 -15.16 -11.45 13.44
C LEU A 229 -15.42 -10.39 14.53
N PRO A 230 -14.89 -9.16 14.42
CA PRO A 230 -15.14 -8.11 15.40
C PRO A 230 -16.46 -7.38 15.15
N ASP A 231 -17.02 -6.75 16.19
CA ASP A 231 -17.97 -5.65 15.97
C ASP A 231 -17.20 -4.49 15.35
N SER A 232 -17.82 -3.74 14.45
CA SER A 232 -17.21 -2.58 13.80
C SER A 232 -18.07 -1.33 13.96
N TYR A 233 -17.45 -0.23 14.38
CA TYR A 233 -18.08 1.05 14.62
C TYR A 233 -17.35 2.13 13.83
N ALA A 234 -18.10 2.97 13.11
CA ALA A 234 -17.56 4.16 12.46
C ALA A 234 -18.01 5.41 13.22
N VAL A 235 -17.08 6.30 13.54
CA VAL A 235 -17.33 7.51 14.32
C VAL A 235 -16.81 8.73 13.54
N GLN A 236 -17.61 9.80 13.46
CA GLN A 236 -17.21 11.05 12.84
C GLN A 236 -16.23 11.81 13.75
N LYS A 237 -15.11 12.29 13.21
CA LYS A 237 -14.19 13.15 13.95
C LYS A 237 -14.78 14.49 14.30
N GLY A 238 -14.31 15.08 15.40
CA GLY A 238 -14.76 16.37 15.91
C GLY A 238 -16.11 16.28 16.64
N THR A 239 -17.15 15.75 16.00
CA THR A 239 -18.48 15.60 16.63
C THR A 239 -18.60 14.35 17.50
N TYR A 240 -17.80 13.32 17.23
CA TYR A 240 -17.89 11.99 17.82
C TYR A 240 -19.24 11.29 17.62
N SER A 241 -20.00 11.69 16.61
CA SER A 241 -21.25 11.01 16.26
C SER A 241 -20.97 9.63 15.69
N ILE A 242 -21.63 8.59 16.22
CA ILE A 242 -21.53 7.22 15.71
C ILE A 242 -22.31 7.14 14.40
N LEU A 243 -21.61 6.92 13.29
CA LEU A 243 -22.16 6.88 11.94
C LEU A 243 -22.77 5.51 11.61
N SER A 244 -22.13 4.43 12.07
CA SER A 244 -22.60 3.06 11.83
C SER A 244 -22.14 2.10 12.91
N LYS A 245 -22.90 1.03 13.11
CA LYS A 245 -22.56 -0.10 13.99
C LYS A 245 -22.87 -1.40 13.26
N LEU A 246 -21.87 -2.28 13.18
CA LEU A 246 -22.00 -3.62 12.65
C LEU A 246 -21.68 -4.59 13.78
N ILE A 247 -22.67 -5.35 14.23
CA ILE A 247 -22.52 -6.30 15.33
C ILE A 247 -22.28 -7.69 14.76
N SER A 248 -21.22 -8.34 15.24
CA SER A 248 -20.73 -9.62 14.75
C SER A 248 -20.98 -10.76 15.73
N ASP A 249 -21.29 -11.92 15.19
CA ASP A 249 -21.29 -13.16 15.97
C ASP A 249 -19.86 -13.63 16.18
N GLN A 250 -19.41 -13.60 17.43
CA GLN A 250 -18.08 -14.11 17.81
C GLN A 250 -18.22 -15.44 18.54
N ASN A 251 -17.87 -16.54 17.89
CA ASN A 251 -18.04 -17.88 18.45
C ASN A 251 -17.01 -18.26 19.52
N VAL A 252 -15.82 -17.66 19.47
CA VAL A 252 -14.69 -17.99 20.35
C VAL A 252 -14.05 -16.74 20.90
N GLN A 253 -13.59 -16.81 22.14
CA GLN A 253 -12.87 -15.75 22.83
C GLN A 253 -11.64 -16.33 23.49
N LEU A 254 -10.62 -15.49 23.63
CA LEU A 254 -9.40 -15.86 24.32
C LEU A 254 -9.50 -15.37 25.77
N ILE A 255 -9.44 -16.30 26.71
CA ILE A 255 -9.54 -15.97 28.13
C ILE A 255 -8.41 -16.61 28.92
N ARG A 256 -8.16 -16.08 30.10
CA ARG A 256 -7.26 -16.69 31.05
C ARG A 256 -7.95 -17.81 31.82
N LYS A 257 -7.33 -18.98 31.88
CA LYS A 257 -7.68 -20.08 32.79
C LYS A 257 -6.45 -20.50 33.58
N GLY A 258 -6.38 -20.13 34.86
CA GLY A 258 -5.21 -20.36 35.70
C GLY A 258 -4.02 -19.50 35.27
N GLN A 259 -2.94 -20.10 34.80
CA GLN A 259 -1.76 -19.41 34.22
C GLN A 259 -1.71 -19.51 32.68
N LYS A 260 -2.70 -20.16 32.06
CA LYS A 260 -2.74 -20.35 30.62
C LYS A 260 -3.76 -19.43 29.97
N THR A 261 -3.46 -19.08 28.73
CA THR A 261 -4.37 -18.44 27.80
C THR A 261 -5.04 -19.54 26.97
N LEU A 262 -6.36 -19.60 26.98
CA LEU A 262 -7.10 -20.64 26.27
C LEU A 262 -8.22 -20.03 25.44
N GLU A 263 -8.42 -20.61 24.26
CA GLU A 263 -9.60 -20.35 23.44
C GLU A 263 -10.81 -21.06 24.05
N GLN A 264 -11.90 -20.33 24.26
CA GLN A 264 -13.16 -20.86 24.76
C GLN A 264 -14.32 -20.33 23.90
N LYS A 265 -15.37 -21.15 23.75
CA LYS A 265 -16.62 -20.69 23.15
C LYS A 265 -17.24 -19.53 23.94
N VAL A 266 -17.69 -18.50 23.22
CA VAL A 266 -18.49 -17.42 23.80
C VAL A 266 -19.86 -18.00 24.21
N PRO A 267 -20.42 -17.62 25.38
CA PRO A 267 -21.76 -18.04 25.77
C PRO A 267 -22.80 -17.69 24.69
N LYS A 268 -23.73 -18.60 24.41
CA LYS A 268 -24.74 -18.40 23.34
C LYS A 268 -25.52 -17.09 23.47
N SER A 269 -25.79 -16.66 24.70
CA SER A 269 -26.51 -15.41 25.00
C SER A 269 -25.72 -14.14 24.68
N TRP A 270 -24.42 -14.24 24.36
CA TRP A 270 -23.52 -13.12 24.09
C TRP A 270 -23.10 -13.03 22.62
N LEU A 271 -23.46 -14.01 21.78
CA LEU A 271 -22.94 -14.13 20.42
C LEU A 271 -23.26 -12.88 19.59
N ASP A 272 -24.50 -12.41 19.64
CA ASP A 272 -25.05 -11.29 18.87
C ASP A 272 -25.11 -9.97 19.66
N ARG A 273 -24.53 -9.93 20.86
CA ARG A 273 -24.53 -8.73 21.70
C ARG A 273 -23.44 -7.76 21.26
N GLN A 274 -23.80 -6.48 21.25
CA GLN A 274 -22.85 -5.38 21.11
C GLN A 274 -21.84 -5.43 22.26
N LYS A 275 -20.54 -5.44 21.90
CA LYS A 275 -19.44 -5.71 22.84
C LYS A 275 -19.06 -4.51 23.72
N ILE A 276 -19.22 -3.29 23.22
CA ILE A 276 -18.93 -2.04 23.96
C ILE A 276 -20.10 -1.07 23.90
N THR A 277 -20.29 -0.25 24.93
CA THR A 277 -21.40 0.73 24.95
C THR A 277 -21.12 1.93 24.04
N ASN A 278 -22.13 2.77 23.80
CA ASN A 278 -21.96 3.97 22.97
C ASN A 278 -21.01 4.99 23.61
N GLU A 279 -21.04 5.09 24.93
CA GLU A 279 -20.15 5.95 25.71
C GLU A 279 -18.70 5.47 25.57
N GLU A 280 -18.48 4.16 25.54
CA GLU A 280 -17.16 3.56 25.35
C GLU A 280 -16.64 3.75 23.92
N ILE A 281 -17.52 3.61 22.91
CA ILE A 281 -17.20 3.93 21.51
C ILE A 281 -16.70 5.38 21.39
N ILE A 282 -17.40 6.33 22.01
CA ILE A 282 -17.03 7.75 22.00
C ILE A 282 -15.72 7.98 22.76
N ALA A 283 -15.53 7.33 23.91
CA ALA A 283 -14.30 7.44 24.70
C ALA A 283 -13.08 6.94 23.93
N LEU A 284 -13.19 5.80 23.24
CA LEU A 284 -12.16 5.25 22.36
C LEU A 284 -11.89 6.18 21.17
N ALA A 285 -12.92 6.74 20.53
CA ALA A 285 -12.75 7.70 19.44
C ALA A 285 -11.98 8.95 19.89
N LYS A 286 -12.26 9.48 21.08
CA LYS A 286 -11.51 10.59 21.67
C LYS A 286 -10.04 10.23 21.91
N LEU A 287 -9.76 9.02 22.40
CA LEU A 287 -8.38 8.53 22.57
C LEU A 287 -7.65 8.40 21.23
N ALA A 288 -8.30 7.83 20.22
CA ALA A 288 -7.72 7.69 18.88
C ALA A 288 -7.39 9.04 18.23
N GLN A 289 -8.28 10.03 18.37
CA GLN A 289 -8.03 11.37 17.86
C GLN A 289 -6.85 12.04 18.59
N LYS A 290 -6.81 11.97 19.93
CA LYS A 290 -5.69 12.52 20.72
C LYS A 290 -4.35 11.88 20.37
N LEU A 291 -4.33 10.56 20.14
CA LEU A 291 -3.11 9.86 19.71
C LEU A 291 -2.66 10.36 18.33
N GLN A 292 -3.58 10.50 17.37
CA GLN A 292 -3.25 11.09 16.07
C GLN A 292 -2.72 12.52 16.18
N GLU A 293 -3.33 13.36 17.02
CA GLU A 293 -2.88 14.74 17.26
C GLU A 293 -1.48 14.79 17.88
N HIS A 294 -1.18 13.87 18.81
CA HIS A 294 0.12 13.77 19.46
C HIS A 294 1.24 13.33 18.50
N TYR A 295 0.97 12.33 17.65
CA TYR A 295 1.96 11.79 16.71
C TYR A 295 2.00 12.49 15.35
N TYR A 296 1.05 13.39 15.06
CA TYR A 296 0.90 14.11 13.78
C TYR A 296 0.65 13.24 12.53
N PHE A 297 0.50 11.92 12.69
CA PHE A 297 0.18 10.97 11.62
C PHE A 297 -0.95 10.03 12.05
N PRO A 298 -1.76 9.51 11.11
CA PRO A 298 -2.79 8.52 11.41
C PRO A 298 -2.23 7.26 12.10
N GLN A 299 -2.96 6.77 13.10
CA GLN A 299 -2.52 5.71 14.01
C GLN A 299 -3.40 4.46 13.90
N ASP A 300 -2.77 3.30 13.91
CA ASP A 300 -3.33 1.97 14.18
C ASP A 300 -3.07 1.64 15.66
N ILE A 301 -4.14 1.46 16.43
CA ILE A 301 -4.11 1.47 17.90
C ILE A 301 -4.77 0.21 18.44
N GLU A 302 -4.05 -0.55 19.24
CA GLU A 302 -4.61 -1.68 20.00
C GLU A 302 -5.09 -1.21 21.37
N TRP A 303 -6.27 -1.66 21.79
CA TRP A 303 -6.87 -1.30 23.07
C TRP A 303 -7.48 -2.50 23.80
N ALA A 304 -7.59 -2.36 25.12
CA ALA A 304 -8.13 -3.37 26.00
C ALA A 304 -9.02 -2.74 27.08
N LYS A 305 -10.13 -3.41 27.41
CA LYS A 305 -11.06 -3.01 28.46
C LYS A 305 -11.04 -4.03 29.59
N GLU A 306 -10.73 -3.59 30.80
CA GLU A 306 -10.91 -4.39 32.02
C GLU A 306 -11.86 -3.63 32.94
N LYS A 307 -13.05 -4.20 33.16
CA LYS A 307 -14.17 -3.52 33.84
C LYS A 307 -14.48 -2.21 33.09
N ASN A 308 -14.66 -1.10 33.80
CA ASN A 308 -14.97 0.20 33.19
C ASN A 308 -13.71 1.03 32.82
N LYS A 309 -12.54 0.39 32.68
CA LYS A 309 -11.29 1.08 32.33
C LYS A 309 -10.79 0.66 30.97
N LEU A 310 -10.53 1.66 30.13
CA LEU A 310 -9.93 1.50 28.81
C LEU A 310 -8.42 1.72 28.90
N TYR A 311 -7.67 0.86 28.23
CA TYR A 311 -6.23 0.89 28.16
C TYR A 311 -5.77 0.87 26.70
N ILE A 312 -4.74 1.65 26.38
CA ILE A 312 -4.03 1.57 25.10
C ILE A 312 -2.84 0.65 25.29
N VAL A 313 -2.80 -0.45 24.54
CA VAL A 313 -1.76 -1.48 24.69
C VAL A 313 -0.68 -1.38 23.62
N GLN A 314 -0.95 -0.73 22.49
CA GLN A 314 0.01 -0.45 21.43
C GLN A 314 -0.50 0.65 20.51
N THR A 315 0.40 1.42 19.88
CA THR A 315 0.10 2.32 18.76
C THR A 315 1.23 2.25 17.74
N ARG A 316 0.90 2.47 16.47
CA ARG A 316 1.86 2.64 15.38
C ARG A 316 1.27 3.47 14.23
N PRO A 317 2.11 4.11 13.39
CA PRO A 317 1.63 4.80 12.19
C PRO A 317 0.91 3.84 11.24
N ILE A 318 -0.16 4.32 10.58
CA ILE A 318 -0.80 3.59 9.47
C ILE A 318 0.12 3.70 8.25
N THR A 319 0.82 2.61 7.91
CA THR A 319 1.76 2.54 6.78
C THR A 319 1.10 2.16 5.45
N THR A 320 -0.16 1.72 5.47
CA THR A 320 -0.97 1.41 4.28
C THR A 320 -1.53 2.65 3.58
N MET A 321 -1.06 3.85 3.95
CA MET A 321 -1.47 5.13 3.36
C MET A 321 -0.87 5.31 1.97
N GLY A 322 -1.42 4.56 1.02
CA GLY A 322 -1.05 4.60 -0.38
C GLY A 322 -2.20 4.31 -1.34
N MET A 323 -3.47 4.35 -0.93
CA MET A 323 -4.61 4.21 -1.86
C MET A 323 -5.93 4.81 -1.33
N THR A 324 -6.50 5.74 -2.12
CA THR A 324 -7.91 6.15 -2.28
C THR A 324 -8.75 6.69 -1.10
N LYS A 325 -9.20 7.96 -1.21
CA LYS A 325 -10.54 8.43 -0.76
C LYS A 325 -11.47 8.60 -1.98
N LYS A 326 -12.60 7.90 -2.02
CA LYS A 326 -13.83 8.33 -2.68
C LYS A 326 -14.98 8.11 -1.70
N GLN A 327 -15.51 9.20 -1.14
CA GLN A 327 -16.80 9.22 -0.45
C GLN A 327 -17.88 9.74 -1.41
N ILE A 328 -18.97 9.00 -1.57
CA ILE A 328 -20.36 9.47 -1.75
C ILE A 328 -21.19 8.33 -1.12
N GLY A 329 -22.16 8.45 -0.23
CA GLY A 329 -23.08 9.53 0.17
C GLY A 329 -24.42 8.81 0.38
N LEU A 330 -24.85 8.65 1.63
CA LEU A 330 -26.07 7.94 2.00
C LEU A 330 -27.30 8.81 1.71
N ALA A 331 -28.23 8.27 0.93
CA ALA A 331 -29.63 8.67 0.95
C ALA A 331 -30.45 7.37 1.01
N ASP A 332 -31.28 7.24 2.05
CA ASP A 332 -32.34 6.26 2.12
C ASP A 332 -33.35 6.57 1.02
N ASP A 333 -33.58 5.62 0.11
CA ASP A 333 -34.93 5.39 -0.38
C ASP A 333 -35.12 3.95 -0.85
N THR A 334 -36.37 3.54 -0.75
CA THR A 334 -36.91 2.20 -0.69
C THR A 334 -37.06 1.54 -2.07
N ASP A 335 -36.76 0.23 -2.08
CA ASP A 335 -37.31 -0.83 -2.95
C ASP A 335 -37.20 -0.73 -4.49
N LYS A 336 -36.35 -1.60 -5.10
CA LYS A 336 -36.68 -2.58 -6.16
C LYS A 336 -35.44 -3.16 -6.88
N GLY A 337 -35.33 -4.50 -6.92
CA GLY A 337 -34.43 -5.26 -7.80
C GLY A 337 -33.45 -6.18 -7.08
N THR A 338 -33.95 -7.19 -6.37
CA THR A 338 -33.19 -8.06 -5.46
C THR A 338 -32.17 -8.95 -6.18
N LEU A 339 -30.92 -8.49 -6.35
CA LEU A 339 -29.79 -9.42 -6.44
C LEU A 339 -29.74 -10.18 -5.12
N VAL A 340 -30.09 -11.47 -5.15
CA VAL A 340 -30.12 -12.29 -3.93
C VAL A 340 -28.67 -12.43 -3.43
N PRO A 341 -28.33 -11.84 -2.27
CA PRO A 341 -27.01 -12.03 -1.70
C PRO A 341 -26.89 -13.48 -1.28
N LEU A 342 -25.93 -14.21 -1.86
CA LEU A 342 -25.63 -15.57 -1.42
C LEU A 342 -25.03 -15.52 -0.01
N ILE A 343 -24.12 -14.56 0.21
CA ILE A 343 -23.29 -14.48 1.41
C ILE A 343 -22.95 -13.02 1.71
N LYS A 344 -22.85 -12.66 3.00
CA LYS A 344 -22.37 -11.37 3.48
C LYS A 344 -21.22 -11.55 4.46
N GLY A 345 -20.26 -10.63 4.44
CA GLY A 345 -19.11 -10.54 5.34
C GLY A 345 -18.66 -9.09 5.51
N ALA A 346 -17.48 -8.88 6.08
CA ALA A 346 -16.88 -7.57 6.23
C ALA A 346 -16.21 -7.10 4.91
N PRO A 347 -16.35 -5.81 4.53
CA PRO A 347 -15.74 -5.25 3.34
C PRO A 347 -14.24 -5.04 3.54
N ALA A 348 -13.44 -6.06 3.24
CA ALA A 348 -12.01 -6.07 3.52
C ALA A 348 -11.19 -5.27 2.51
N SER A 349 -11.39 -5.51 1.21
CA SER A 349 -10.67 -4.81 0.15
C SER A 349 -11.65 -4.40 -0.95
N PRO A 350 -11.73 -3.11 -1.30
CA PRO A 350 -12.74 -2.60 -2.23
C PRO A 350 -12.49 -3.13 -3.65
N GLY A 351 -13.58 -3.23 -4.43
CA GLY A 351 -13.56 -3.68 -5.82
C GLY A 351 -14.62 -4.75 -6.08
N ILE A 352 -14.79 -5.12 -7.36
CA ILE A 352 -15.72 -6.18 -7.78
C ILE A 352 -14.90 -7.22 -8.54
N GLY A 353 -14.98 -8.49 -8.13
CA GLY A 353 -14.38 -9.60 -8.86
C GLY A 353 -15.42 -10.66 -9.18
N ILE A 354 -15.35 -11.23 -10.39
CA ILE A 354 -16.29 -12.24 -10.88
C ILE A 354 -15.50 -13.44 -11.38
N GLY A 355 -15.74 -14.61 -10.80
CA GLY A 355 -15.01 -15.80 -11.20
C GLY A 355 -15.61 -17.07 -10.67
N ARG A 356 -14.99 -18.19 -11.03
CA ARG A 356 -15.38 -19.51 -10.53
C ARG A 356 -14.80 -19.70 -9.14
N VAL A 357 -15.65 -20.12 -8.20
CA VAL A 357 -15.27 -20.45 -6.84
C VAL A 357 -14.28 -21.61 -6.84
N ARG A 358 -13.14 -21.41 -6.19
CA ARG A 358 -12.16 -22.43 -5.84
C ARG A 358 -12.01 -22.50 -4.34
N ILE A 359 -12.48 -23.59 -3.76
CA ILE A 359 -12.45 -23.78 -2.31
C ILE A 359 -11.12 -24.44 -1.95
N LEU A 360 -10.24 -23.67 -1.31
CA LEU A 360 -8.96 -24.16 -0.81
C LEU A 360 -9.04 -24.46 0.68
N LYS A 361 -8.73 -25.69 1.06
CA LYS A 361 -8.69 -26.11 2.47
C LYS A 361 -7.31 -25.93 3.10
N SER A 362 -6.25 -25.90 2.30
CA SER A 362 -4.87 -25.71 2.75
C SER A 362 -4.00 -25.08 1.67
N PRO A 363 -2.85 -24.45 2.04
CA PRO A 363 -1.90 -23.89 1.06
C PRO A 363 -1.36 -24.90 0.05
N LYS A 364 -1.37 -26.20 0.38
CA LYS A 364 -0.94 -27.27 -0.54
C LYS A 364 -1.82 -27.36 -1.79
N GLU A 365 -3.04 -26.81 -1.72
CA GLU A 365 -4.03 -26.86 -2.79
C GLU A 365 -3.98 -25.64 -3.73
N ILE A 366 -3.02 -24.73 -3.55
CA ILE A 366 -2.86 -23.52 -4.37
C ILE A 366 -2.82 -23.83 -5.87
N GLY A 367 -2.32 -24.99 -6.28
CA GLY A 367 -2.33 -25.44 -7.68
C GLY A 367 -3.73 -25.61 -8.30
N LYS A 368 -4.80 -25.71 -7.49
CA LYS A 368 -6.19 -25.78 -7.97
C LYS A 368 -6.71 -24.44 -8.48
N LEU A 369 -6.17 -23.33 -7.95
CA LEU A 369 -6.58 -21.98 -8.30
C LEU A 369 -5.93 -21.53 -9.61
N LYS A 370 -6.76 -21.21 -10.62
CA LYS A 370 -6.33 -20.62 -11.88
C LYS A 370 -6.56 -19.11 -11.89
N GLU A 371 -5.92 -18.42 -12.83
CA GLU A 371 -6.15 -17.00 -13.06
C GLU A 371 -7.61 -16.73 -13.44
N GLY A 372 -8.24 -15.72 -12.83
CA GLY A 372 -9.67 -15.41 -12.99
C GLY A 372 -10.63 -16.20 -12.07
N ASP A 373 -10.11 -17.07 -11.20
CA ASP A 373 -10.93 -17.77 -10.20
C ASP A 373 -11.13 -16.92 -8.93
N VAL A 374 -12.24 -17.15 -8.23
CA VAL A 374 -12.50 -16.59 -6.89
C VAL A 374 -11.98 -17.57 -5.85
N LEU A 375 -11.00 -17.13 -5.06
CA LEU A 375 -10.44 -17.93 -3.97
C LEU A 375 -11.39 -17.90 -2.77
N VAL A 376 -11.88 -19.07 -2.38
CA VAL A 376 -12.72 -19.25 -1.19
C VAL A 376 -11.97 -20.13 -0.19
N ALA A 377 -11.80 -19.67 1.05
CA ALA A 377 -11.09 -20.43 2.07
C ALA A 377 -11.67 -20.17 3.46
N GLU A 378 -11.40 -21.05 4.43
CA GLU A 378 -11.82 -20.79 5.82
C GLU A 378 -11.07 -19.58 6.38
N MET A 379 -9.76 -19.53 6.14
CA MET A 379 -8.84 -18.45 6.48
C MET A 379 -7.62 -18.54 5.55
N THR A 380 -6.96 -17.41 5.27
CA THR A 380 -5.69 -17.39 4.53
C THR A 380 -4.50 -17.20 5.47
N SER A 381 -3.36 -17.80 5.13
CA SER A 381 -2.04 -17.57 5.74
C SER A 381 -1.07 -16.99 4.69
N PRO A 382 0.14 -16.54 5.08
CA PRO A 382 1.15 -16.05 4.12
C PRO A 382 1.47 -17.03 2.99
N ASP A 383 1.33 -18.32 3.23
CA ASP A 383 1.54 -19.35 2.21
C ASP A 383 0.54 -19.26 1.06
N TYR A 384 -0.63 -18.63 1.27
CA TYR A 384 -1.64 -18.39 0.24
C TYR A 384 -1.31 -17.20 -0.67
N VAL A 385 -0.32 -16.36 -0.35
CA VAL A 385 0.02 -15.15 -1.14
C VAL A 385 0.17 -15.43 -2.64
N PRO A 386 0.85 -16.51 -3.08
CA PRO A 386 0.93 -16.84 -4.51
C PRO A 386 -0.44 -17.12 -5.16
N ALA A 387 -1.37 -17.73 -4.43
CA ALA A 387 -2.75 -17.92 -4.88
C ALA A 387 -3.54 -16.60 -4.85
N MET A 388 -3.42 -15.82 -3.77
CA MET A 388 -4.10 -14.54 -3.61
C MET A 388 -3.75 -13.56 -4.73
N LYS A 389 -2.50 -13.56 -5.21
CA LYS A 389 -2.06 -12.76 -6.37
C LYS A 389 -2.74 -13.15 -7.69
N ARG A 390 -3.18 -14.40 -7.84
CA ARG A 390 -3.82 -14.91 -9.07
C ARG A 390 -5.34 -14.85 -9.01
N ALA A 391 -5.91 -14.65 -7.82
CA ALA A 391 -7.34 -14.67 -7.60
C ALA A 391 -7.99 -13.37 -8.10
N GLU A 392 -9.15 -13.50 -8.74
CA GLU A 392 -9.98 -12.37 -9.18
C GLU A 392 -10.69 -11.69 -8.00
N ALA A 393 -11.04 -12.49 -6.99
CA ALA A 393 -11.52 -12.02 -5.70
C ALA A 393 -11.24 -13.07 -4.62
N ILE A 394 -11.26 -12.63 -3.37
CA ILE A 394 -10.99 -13.46 -2.20
C ILE A 394 -12.20 -13.41 -1.26
N VAL A 395 -12.65 -14.59 -0.82
CA VAL A 395 -13.73 -14.73 0.15
C VAL A 395 -13.27 -15.64 1.28
N THR A 396 -13.34 -15.19 2.53
CA THR A 396 -13.01 -16.03 3.68
C THR A 396 -14.16 -16.18 4.67
N ASP A 397 -14.28 -17.36 5.29
CA ASP A 397 -15.26 -17.60 6.37
C ASP A 397 -14.93 -16.80 7.62
N LYS A 398 -13.63 -16.68 7.93
CA LYS A 398 -13.11 -16.00 9.13
C LYS A 398 -12.30 -14.75 8.79
N GLY A 399 -12.23 -13.84 9.75
CA GLY A 399 -11.39 -12.65 9.73
C GLY A 399 -12.13 -11.32 9.65
N GLY A 400 -11.51 -10.28 10.22
CA GLY A 400 -11.96 -8.88 10.18
C GLY A 400 -11.10 -8.01 9.25
N LEU A 401 -11.27 -6.68 9.32
CA LEU A 401 -10.54 -5.73 8.46
C LEU A 401 -9.02 -5.76 8.67
N THR A 402 -8.54 -6.35 9.75
CA THR A 402 -7.13 -6.55 10.10
C THR A 402 -6.60 -7.95 9.79
N SER A 403 -7.43 -8.84 9.26
CA SER A 403 -7.00 -10.21 8.96
C SER A 403 -5.94 -10.26 7.87
N HIS A 404 -5.15 -11.33 7.86
CA HIS A 404 -4.17 -11.59 6.80
C HIS A 404 -4.80 -11.45 5.39
N ALA A 405 -6.00 -12.02 5.20
CA ALA A 405 -6.75 -11.89 3.96
C ALA A 405 -7.00 -10.42 3.62
N ALA A 406 -7.50 -9.63 4.58
CA ALA A 406 -7.82 -8.23 4.36
C ALA A 406 -6.59 -7.36 4.07
N ILE A 407 -5.50 -7.52 4.82
CA ILE A 407 -4.27 -6.73 4.65
C ILE A 407 -3.64 -7.02 3.29
N VAL A 408 -3.36 -8.28 3.00
CA VAL A 408 -2.69 -8.67 1.76
C VAL A 408 -3.57 -8.38 0.54
N SER A 409 -4.89 -8.60 0.62
CA SER A 409 -5.78 -8.24 -0.49
C SER A 409 -5.78 -6.74 -0.81
N ARG A 410 -5.65 -5.86 0.20
CA ARG A 410 -5.52 -4.41 -0.03
C ARG A 410 -4.18 -4.08 -0.71
N GLU A 411 -3.09 -4.67 -0.23
CA GLU A 411 -1.75 -4.48 -0.82
C GLU A 411 -1.70 -4.95 -2.28
N LEU A 412 -2.44 -6.01 -2.60
CA LEU A 412 -2.53 -6.58 -3.95
C LEU A 412 -3.62 -5.94 -4.83
N GLY A 413 -4.49 -5.09 -4.26
CA GLY A 413 -5.63 -4.49 -4.98
C GLY A 413 -6.71 -5.50 -5.40
N VAL A 414 -6.79 -6.66 -4.75
CA VAL A 414 -7.76 -7.73 -5.06
C VAL A 414 -9.02 -7.55 -4.21
N PRO A 415 -10.24 -7.54 -4.81
CA PRO A 415 -11.50 -7.47 -4.08
C PRO A 415 -11.60 -8.57 -3.02
N CYS A 416 -11.95 -8.21 -1.78
CA CYS A 416 -11.95 -9.15 -0.67
C CYS A 416 -13.12 -8.97 0.28
N VAL A 417 -13.82 -10.07 0.57
CA VAL A 417 -14.87 -10.15 1.60
C VAL A 417 -14.44 -11.18 2.63
N VAL A 418 -14.22 -10.74 3.86
CA VAL A 418 -13.77 -11.61 4.95
C VAL A 418 -14.88 -11.85 5.94
N GLY A 419 -14.78 -12.91 6.74
CA GLY A 419 -15.70 -13.09 7.86
C GLY A 419 -17.12 -13.48 7.46
N THR A 420 -17.26 -14.19 6.34
CA THR A 420 -18.56 -14.61 5.80
C THR A 420 -19.27 -15.72 6.57
N LYS A 421 -18.59 -16.31 7.56
CA LYS A 421 -19.01 -17.43 8.43
C LYS A 421 -19.13 -18.79 7.73
N ASP A 422 -19.70 -18.85 6.53
CA ASP A 422 -20.04 -20.11 5.86
C ASP A 422 -19.89 -20.13 4.33
N ALA A 423 -19.03 -19.29 3.75
CA ALA A 423 -18.71 -19.33 2.32
C ALA A 423 -18.13 -20.65 1.83
N THR A 424 -17.26 -21.30 2.58
CA THR A 424 -16.73 -22.61 2.20
C THR A 424 -17.80 -23.71 2.16
N LYS A 425 -18.96 -23.48 2.78
CA LYS A 425 -20.08 -24.44 2.85
C LYS A 425 -21.22 -24.09 1.88
N LYS A 426 -21.51 -22.80 1.72
CA LYS A 426 -22.60 -22.30 0.87
C LYS A 426 -22.21 -22.18 -0.58
N LEU A 427 -20.96 -21.81 -0.86
CA LEU A 427 -20.48 -21.75 -2.24
C LEU A 427 -20.04 -23.13 -2.69
N LYS A 428 -20.28 -23.46 -3.96
CA LYS A 428 -19.91 -24.74 -4.55
C LYS A 428 -18.66 -24.58 -5.42
N GLU A 429 -17.79 -25.58 -5.39
CA GLU A 429 -16.63 -25.64 -6.28
C GLU A 429 -17.05 -25.44 -7.75
N GLY A 430 -16.41 -24.49 -8.44
CA GLY A 430 -16.70 -24.13 -9.83
C GLY A 430 -17.92 -23.21 -10.04
N GLN A 431 -18.68 -22.89 -8.98
CA GLN A 431 -19.81 -21.94 -9.04
C GLN A 431 -19.31 -20.55 -9.44
N VAL A 432 -19.99 -19.89 -10.36
CA VAL A 432 -19.65 -18.50 -10.71
C VAL A 432 -20.31 -17.56 -9.72
N VAL A 433 -19.52 -16.69 -9.10
CA VAL A 433 -19.99 -15.71 -8.12
C VAL A 433 -19.45 -14.33 -8.45
N MET A 434 -20.20 -13.29 -8.05
CA MET A 434 -19.75 -11.91 -8.05
C MET A 434 -19.47 -11.48 -6.61
N VAL A 435 -18.26 -11.02 -6.34
CA VAL A 435 -17.82 -10.56 -5.02
C VAL A 435 -17.71 -9.03 -5.06
N ASP A 436 -18.52 -8.33 -4.26
CA ASP A 436 -18.40 -6.89 -4.00
C ASP A 436 -17.64 -6.69 -2.68
N GLY A 437 -16.33 -6.48 -2.79
CA GLY A 437 -15.44 -6.28 -1.65
C GLY A 437 -15.64 -4.93 -0.93
N GLY A 438 -16.29 -3.96 -1.59
CA GLY A 438 -16.63 -2.66 -1.00
C GLY A 438 -17.88 -2.72 -0.13
N LYS A 439 -18.85 -3.57 -0.49
CA LYS A 439 -20.08 -3.80 0.30
C LYS A 439 -20.00 -5.01 1.23
N GLY A 440 -19.01 -5.88 1.05
CA GLY A 440 -18.91 -7.11 1.83
C GLY A 440 -19.92 -8.17 1.41
N VAL A 441 -20.32 -8.24 0.13
CA VAL A 441 -21.41 -9.12 -0.32
C VAL A 441 -20.99 -9.99 -1.50
N VAL A 442 -21.40 -11.26 -1.49
CA VAL A 442 -21.21 -12.21 -2.60
C VAL A 442 -22.58 -12.58 -3.19
N TYR A 443 -22.68 -12.57 -4.52
CA TYR A 443 -23.89 -12.80 -5.30
C TYR A 443 -23.72 -13.99 -6.27
N GLU A 444 -24.81 -14.61 -6.71
CA GLU A 444 -24.82 -15.70 -7.70
C GLU A 444 -24.64 -15.16 -9.14
N GLY A 445 -23.79 -15.79 -9.98
CA GLY A 445 -23.58 -15.40 -11.38
C GLY A 445 -24.40 -16.25 -12.37
N ALA A 446 -24.87 -15.78 -13.54
CA ALA A 446 -24.63 -14.53 -14.26
C ALA A 446 -25.79 -14.16 -15.22
N LYS A 447 -25.96 -12.88 -15.55
CA LYS A 447 -26.40 -12.48 -16.90
C LYS A 447 -25.68 -11.22 -17.42
N LYS A 448 -24.95 -11.44 -18.52
CA LYS A 448 -24.94 -10.56 -19.70
C LYS A 448 -26.40 -10.28 -20.08
N GLU A 449 -26.72 -9.03 -20.39
CA GLU A 449 -28.06 -8.48 -20.70
C GLU A 449 -28.94 -8.17 -19.46
N MET A 450 -28.82 -6.94 -18.96
CA MET A 450 -30.02 -6.20 -18.55
C MET A 450 -30.49 -5.40 -19.75
N ASP A 451 -31.71 -5.70 -20.16
CA ASP A 451 -32.40 -5.13 -21.29
C ASP A 451 -32.65 -3.63 -21.11
N LYS A 452 -32.73 -2.95 -22.25
CA LYS A 452 -32.51 -1.51 -22.46
C LYS A 452 -33.60 -0.56 -21.91
N THR A 453 -34.49 -1.00 -21.04
CA THR A 453 -35.75 -0.26 -20.79
C THR A 453 -35.89 0.33 -19.38
N GLU A 454 -35.27 -0.24 -18.34
CA GLU A 454 -35.35 0.32 -16.97
C GLU A 454 -34.14 1.17 -16.59
N ALA A 455 -33.02 1.00 -17.29
CA ALA A 455 -31.91 1.95 -17.28
C ALA A 455 -32.27 3.31 -17.91
N ALA A 456 -33.42 3.44 -18.57
CA ALA A 456 -33.89 4.71 -19.14
C ALA A 456 -34.63 5.59 -18.11
N ALA A 457 -35.22 4.99 -17.07
CA ALA A 457 -35.96 5.74 -16.04
C ALA A 457 -35.04 6.18 -14.89
N ALA A 458 -34.15 5.31 -14.40
CA ALA A 458 -33.15 5.67 -13.39
C ALA A 458 -32.04 6.61 -13.94
N LYS A 459 -31.89 6.71 -15.27
CA LYS A 459 -31.03 7.70 -15.93
C LYS A 459 -31.60 9.13 -15.90
N LYS A 460 -32.87 9.33 -15.58
CA LYS A 460 -33.44 10.68 -15.55
C LYS A 460 -33.14 11.44 -14.26
N GLU A 461 -33.01 10.79 -13.11
CA GLU A 461 -32.79 11.50 -11.83
C GLU A 461 -31.32 11.65 -11.40
N PHE A 462 -30.38 10.89 -11.97
CA PHE A 462 -28.93 11.18 -11.85
C PHE A 462 -28.39 12.09 -12.97
N SER A 463 -29.27 12.76 -13.73
CA SER A 463 -28.90 13.65 -14.85
C SER A 463 -28.83 15.14 -14.49
N SER A 464 -28.62 15.50 -13.22
CA SER A 464 -28.36 16.90 -12.84
C SER A 464 -26.93 17.19 -12.38
N LYS A 465 -25.98 16.24 -12.49
CA LYS A 465 -24.55 16.59 -12.45
C LYS A 465 -24.22 17.38 -13.72
N LYS A 466 -24.35 18.71 -13.65
CA LYS A 466 -24.02 19.66 -14.71
C LYS A 466 -22.77 19.18 -15.46
N HIS A 467 -22.87 18.97 -16.77
CA HIS A 467 -21.70 18.82 -17.61
C HIS A 467 -20.89 20.12 -17.57
N ILE A 468 -19.87 20.14 -16.72
CA ILE A 468 -19.03 21.31 -16.51
C ILE A 468 -18.07 21.44 -17.71
N LYS A 469 -18.46 22.26 -18.68
CA LYS A 469 -17.58 22.60 -19.80
C LYS A 469 -16.44 23.48 -19.27
N THR A 470 -15.21 23.02 -19.48
CA THR A 470 -13.97 23.76 -19.17
C THR A 470 -13.23 24.08 -20.45
N ALA A 471 -12.47 25.18 -20.47
CA ALA A 471 -11.61 25.54 -21.58
C ALA A 471 -10.29 24.74 -21.55
N THR A 472 -9.71 24.56 -20.37
CA THR A 472 -8.60 23.64 -20.12
C THR A 472 -9.14 22.21 -20.14
N LYS A 473 -8.51 21.37 -20.98
CA LYS A 473 -8.89 19.96 -21.13
C LYS A 473 -8.45 19.16 -19.91
N LEU A 474 -9.28 18.22 -19.49
CA LEU A 474 -8.95 17.25 -18.46
C LEU A 474 -8.66 15.90 -19.12
N TYR A 475 -7.41 15.48 -19.02
CA TYR A 475 -6.94 14.18 -19.45
C TYR A 475 -6.73 13.23 -18.28
N VAL A 476 -6.51 11.95 -18.59
CA VAL A 476 -6.17 10.92 -17.60
C VAL A 476 -4.81 10.29 -17.85
N ASN A 477 -4.17 9.88 -16.75
CA ASN A 477 -3.01 9.00 -16.74
C ASN A 477 -3.50 7.54 -16.68
N LEU A 478 -3.05 6.69 -17.61
CA LEU A 478 -3.44 5.28 -17.68
C LEU A 478 -2.23 4.39 -17.97
N ALA A 479 -2.30 3.13 -17.56
CA ALA A 479 -1.31 2.10 -17.87
C ALA A 479 -1.93 0.71 -18.12
N GLU A 480 -3.06 0.39 -17.46
CA GLU A 480 -3.71 -0.93 -17.59
C GLU A 480 -4.78 -0.95 -18.71
N PRO A 481 -4.68 -1.84 -19.73
CA PRO A 481 -5.64 -1.90 -20.83
C PRO A 481 -7.08 -2.24 -20.42
N GLU A 482 -7.26 -3.02 -19.35
CA GLU A 482 -8.54 -3.52 -18.86
C GLU A 482 -9.45 -2.37 -18.41
N ARG A 483 -8.85 -1.33 -17.82
CA ARG A 483 -9.55 -0.17 -17.25
C ARG A 483 -9.93 0.88 -18.29
N ALA A 484 -9.36 0.82 -19.50
CA ALA A 484 -9.53 1.84 -20.52
C ALA A 484 -11.00 2.10 -20.88
N ARG A 485 -11.81 1.04 -21.01
CA ARG A 485 -13.24 1.14 -21.39
C ARG A 485 -14.10 1.79 -20.31
N GLU A 486 -13.78 1.56 -19.05
CA GLU A 486 -14.54 2.13 -17.93
C GLU A 486 -14.22 3.60 -17.77
N ILE A 487 -12.92 3.95 -17.76
CA ILE A 487 -12.48 5.34 -17.63
C ILE A 487 -12.91 6.18 -18.83
N ALA A 488 -12.98 5.61 -20.03
CA ALA A 488 -13.51 6.31 -21.19
C ALA A 488 -14.98 6.75 -21.03
N LYS A 489 -15.78 6.11 -20.18
CA LYS A 489 -17.17 6.52 -19.91
C LYS A 489 -17.25 7.73 -18.97
N GLU A 490 -16.17 8.03 -18.25
CA GLU A 490 -16.09 9.18 -17.36
C GLU A 490 -15.96 10.49 -18.16
N TYR A 491 -16.17 11.61 -17.49
CA TYR A 491 -16.13 12.93 -18.12
C TYR A 491 -14.70 13.45 -18.32
N VAL A 492 -14.00 12.80 -19.26
CA VAL A 492 -12.60 13.06 -19.62
C VAL A 492 -12.47 13.38 -21.11
N ASP A 493 -11.51 14.23 -21.44
CA ASP A 493 -11.30 14.72 -22.81
C ASP A 493 -10.29 13.87 -23.62
N GLY A 494 -9.69 12.84 -23.00
CA GLY A 494 -8.67 11.97 -23.60
C GLY A 494 -7.68 11.41 -22.58
N VAL A 495 -6.62 10.77 -23.07
CA VAL A 495 -5.51 10.23 -22.27
C VAL A 495 -4.26 11.07 -22.53
N GLY A 496 -3.77 11.73 -21.49
CA GLY A 496 -2.64 12.67 -21.58
C GLY A 496 -1.29 12.00 -21.29
N LEU A 497 -1.34 10.84 -20.64
CA LEU A 497 -0.18 9.97 -20.43
C LEU A 497 -0.65 8.51 -20.41
N LEU A 498 -0.43 7.79 -21.51
CA LEU A 498 -0.49 6.34 -21.55
C LEU A 498 0.92 5.79 -21.35
N ARG A 499 1.12 5.07 -20.24
CA ARG A 499 2.40 4.47 -19.83
C ARG A 499 2.60 3.10 -20.49
N ALA A 500 3.79 2.89 -21.04
CA ALA A 500 4.16 1.67 -21.76
C ALA A 500 4.56 0.52 -20.83
N GLU A 501 5.00 0.83 -19.62
CA GLU A 501 5.78 -0.08 -18.77
C GLU A 501 5.07 -1.40 -18.47
N PHE A 502 3.78 -1.35 -18.12
CA PHE A 502 2.98 -2.56 -17.88
C PHE A 502 2.77 -3.39 -19.15
N MET A 503 2.49 -2.76 -20.30
CA MET A 503 2.34 -3.47 -21.57
C MET A 503 3.65 -4.17 -21.96
N ILE A 504 4.79 -3.49 -21.82
CA ILE A 504 6.11 -4.05 -22.15
C ILE A 504 6.49 -5.18 -21.18
N ALA A 505 6.23 -5.02 -19.87
CA ALA A 505 6.44 -6.08 -18.89
C ALA A 505 5.59 -7.32 -19.20
N ASN A 506 4.33 -7.15 -19.60
CA ASN A 506 3.41 -8.24 -19.95
C ASN A 506 3.78 -8.94 -21.27
N ILE A 507 4.54 -8.29 -22.16
CA ILE A 507 5.11 -8.98 -23.33
C ILE A 507 6.05 -10.10 -22.87
N GLY A 508 6.76 -9.90 -21.75
CA GLY A 508 7.51 -10.94 -21.03
C GLY A 508 8.89 -11.24 -21.59
N ILE A 509 9.49 -10.31 -22.35
CA ILE A 509 10.84 -10.48 -22.94
C ILE A 509 11.48 -9.10 -23.18
N HIS A 510 12.79 -9.01 -22.93
CA HIS A 510 13.56 -7.80 -23.25
C HIS A 510 13.54 -7.52 -24.78
N PRO A 511 13.36 -6.27 -25.25
CA PRO A 511 13.24 -5.99 -26.69
C PRO A 511 14.43 -6.42 -27.55
N LYS A 512 15.68 -6.21 -27.06
CA LYS A 512 16.88 -6.71 -27.76
C LYS A 512 16.93 -8.23 -27.82
N GLU A 513 16.40 -8.88 -26.78
CA GLU A 513 16.32 -10.33 -26.74
C GLU A 513 15.24 -10.86 -27.68
N ALA A 514 14.11 -10.16 -27.80
CA ALA A 514 13.10 -10.46 -28.80
C ALA A 514 13.64 -10.34 -30.23
N ILE A 515 14.47 -9.33 -30.51
CA ILE A 515 15.17 -9.19 -31.80
C ILE A 515 16.13 -10.36 -32.03
N ARG A 516 16.97 -10.70 -31.03
CA ARG A 516 17.91 -11.83 -31.11
C ARG A 516 17.19 -13.15 -31.40
N GLN A 517 16.04 -13.38 -30.77
CA GLN A 517 15.22 -14.59 -30.93
C GLN A 517 14.29 -14.56 -32.15
N LYS A 518 14.36 -13.52 -33.01
CA LYS A 518 13.46 -13.33 -34.16
C LYS A 518 11.96 -13.28 -33.78
N LYS A 519 11.64 -12.71 -32.61
CA LYS A 519 10.28 -12.57 -32.04
C LYS A 519 9.73 -11.14 -32.15
N GLN A 520 10.23 -10.34 -33.09
CA GLN A 520 9.80 -8.94 -33.29
C GLN A 520 8.31 -8.83 -33.58
N GLU A 521 7.76 -9.67 -34.47
CA GLU A 521 6.33 -9.62 -34.81
C GLU A 521 5.44 -9.91 -33.60
N MET A 522 5.82 -10.88 -32.75
CA MET A 522 5.10 -11.17 -31.52
C MET A 522 5.06 -9.94 -30.60
N PHE A 523 6.20 -9.25 -30.46
CA PHE A 523 6.31 -8.03 -29.66
C PHE A 523 5.40 -6.92 -30.20
N ILE A 524 5.47 -6.65 -31.51
CA ILE A 524 4.67 -5.65 -32.22
C ILE A 524 3.17 -5.97 -32.10
N ASN A 525 2.79 -7.24 -32.27
CA ASN A 525 1.40 -7.69 -32.21
C ASN A 525 0.80 -7.53 -30.82
N LYS A 526 1.51 -7.96 -29.77
CA LYS A 526 1.04 -7.79 -28.38
C LYS A 526 0.89 -6.30 -28.02
N LEU A 527 1.92 -5.49 -28.31
CA LEU A 527 1.86 -4.05 -28.02
C LEU A 527 0.74 -3.35 -28.79
N SER A 528 0.57 -3.66 -30.09
CA SER A 528 -0.51 -3.08 -30.89
C SER A 528 -1.91 -3.52 -30.44
N GLU A 529 -2.07 -4.74 -29.95
CA GLU A 529 -3.34 -5.21 -29.39
C GLU A 529 -3.72 -4.40 -28.14
N ASP A 530 -2.78 -4.22 -27.22
CA ASP A 530 -3.02 -3.47 -25.98
C ASP A 530 -3.27 -1.98 -26.26
N LEU A 531 -2.45 -1.36 -27.11
CA LEU A 531 -2.66 0.04 -27.55
C LEU A 531 -4.03 0.21 -28.24
N SER A 532 -4.46 -0.75 -29.05
CA SER A 532 -5.78 -0.72 -29.70
C SER A 532 -6.94 -0.72 -28.70
N LYS A 533 -6.79 -1.34 -27.52
CA LYS A 533 -7.83 -1.33 -26.48
C LYS A 533 -8.08 0.10 -25.98
N PHE A 534 -7.02 0.87 -25.73
CA PHE A 534 -7.12 2.28 -25.34
C PHE A 534 -7.68 3.14 -26.47
N CYS A 535 -7.12 3.05 -27.67
CA CYS A 535 -7.52 3.90 -28.80
C CYS A 535 -9.00 3.73 -29.13
N ARG A 536 -9.47 2.47 -29.17
CA ARG A 536 -10.89 2.14 -29.36
C ARG A 536 -11.80 2.69 -28.27
N ALA A 537 -11.35 2.65 -27.00
CA ALA A 537 -12.17 3.12 -25.88
C ALA A 537 -12.33 4.64 -25.91
N PHE A 538 -11.30 5.37 -26.33
CA PHE A 538 -11.29 6.82 -26.27
C PHE A 538 -11.74 7.51 -27.55
N GLU A 539 -11.79 6.83 -28.71
CA GLU A 539 -12.19 7.40 -30.01
C GLU A 539 -13.46 8.28 -29.91
N PRO A 540 -13.45 9.51 -30.45
CA PRO A 540 -12.38 10.20 -31.20
C PRO A 540 -11.39 10.99 -30.32
N ARG A 541 -11.48 10.88 -28.99
CA ARG A 541 -10.59 11.60 -28.06
C ARG A 541 -9.16 11.07 -28.16
N GLY A 542 -8.21 12.00 -28.08
CA GLY A 542 -6.78 11.70 -28.22
C GLY A 542 -6.23 10.81 -27.12
N VAL A 543 -5.29 9.93 -27.49
CA VAL A 543 -4.50 9.10 -26.59
C VAL A 543 -3.04 9.39 -26.85
N ILE A 544 -2.34 9.94 -25.86
CA ILE A 544 -0.90 10.23 -25.95
C ILE A 544 -0.11 9.10 -25.29
N TYR A 545 0.48 8.24 -26.12
CA TYR A 545 1.37 7.17 -25.69
C TYR A 545 2.77 7.70 -25.40
N ARG A 546 3.29 7.48 -24.20
CA ARG A 546 4.69 7.75 -23.88
C ARG A 546 5.52 6.55 -24.32
N ALA A 547 6.50 6.78 -25.19
CA ALA A 547 7.48 5.76 -25.55
C ALA A 547 8.19 5.21 -24.30
N THR A 548 8.70 3.98 -24.37
CA THR A 548 9.21 3.29 -23.17
C THR A 548 10.32 4.09 -22.49
N ASP A 549 10.13 4.37 -21.20
CA ASP A 549 11.07 5.18 -20.40
C ASP A 549 11.75 4.36 -19.29
N PHE A 550 11.87 3.04 -19.47
CA PHE A 550 12.55 2.19 -18.50
C PHE A 550 14.01 2.60 -18.30
N LYS A 551 14.42 2.60 -17.04
CA LYS A 551 15.80 2.66 -16.59
C LYS A 551 16.48 1.31 -16.88
N THR A 552 17.82 1.31 -16.90
CA THR A 552 18.63 0.10 -17.15
C THR A 552 18.33 -1.04 -16.18
N ASN A 553 18.16 -0.74 -14.90
CA ASN A 553 17.79 -1.71 -13.87
C ASN A 553 16.40 -2.33 -14.11
N GLU A 554 15.43 -1.56 -14.61
CA GLU A 554 14.09 -2.07 -14.93
C GLU A 554 14.10 -2.98 -16.17
N TYR A 555 14.81 -2.57 -17.23
CA TYR A 555 15.00 -3.43 -18.41
C TYR A 555 15.76 -4.71 -18.07
N ARG A 556 16.75 -4.64 -17.18
CA ARG A 556 17.53 -5.79 -16.71
C ARG A 556 16.65 -6.84 -16.03
N SER A 557 15.64 -6.40 -15.28
CA SER A 557 14.70 -7.30 -14.60
C SER A 557 13.73 -8.02 -15.54
N LEU A 558 13.66 -7.64 -16.82
CA LEU A 558 12.88 -8.40 -17.81
C LEU A 558 13.58 -9.71 -18.17
N PRO A 559 12.84 -10.77 -18.54
CA PRO A 559 13.42 -12.01 -19.01
C PRO A 559 14.40 -11.78 -20.17
N GLY A 560 15.66 -12.17 -19.96
CA GLY A 560 16.77 -11.98 -20.90
C GLY A 560 17.41 -10.58 -20.90
N GLY A 561 17.01 -9.68 -20.01
CA GLY A 561 17.51 -8.30 -19.93
C GLY A 561 18.94 -8.17 -19.39
N GLU A 562 19.36 -9.07 -18.49
CA GLU A 562 20.71 -9.07 -17.89
C GLU A 562 21.84 -9.13 -18.92
N ALA A 563 21.62 -9.81 -20.06
CA ALA A 563 22.61 -9.91 -21.13
C ALA A 563 22.83 -8.59 -21.90
N TRP A 564 21.92 -7.63 -21.77
CA TRP A 564 21.88 -6.43 -22.61
C TRP A 564 22.06 -5.12 -21.85
N GLU A 565 21.78 -5.12 -20.55
CA GLU A 565 21.65 -3.92 -19.74
C GLU A 565 22.81 -3.80 -18.73
N PRO A 566 23.60 -2.71 -18.76
CA PRO A 566 24.74 -2.50 -17.86
C PRO A 566 24.30 -2.02 -16.45
N GLU A 567 25.18 -2.20 -15.45
CA GLU A 567 24.91 -1.67 -14.10
C GLU A 567 25.21 -0.17 -14.13
N GLU A 568 24.28 0.65 -13.66
CA GLU A 568 24.49 2.09 -13.55
C GLU A 568 24.44 2.51 -12.09
N ALA A 569 25.40 3.33 -11.66
CA ALA A 569 25.41 3.88 -10.30
C ALA A 569 24.20 4.79 -10.03
N ASN A 570 23.69 5.48 -11.07
CA ASN A 570 22.54 6.38 -10.97
C ASN A 570 21.57 6.14 -12.13
N PRO A 571 20.70 5.11 -12.06
CA PRO A 571 19.78 4.78 -13.14
C PRO A 571 18.80 5.91 -13.51
N LEU A 572 18.51 6.81 -12.56
CA LEU A 572 17.67 8.00 -12.81
C LEU A 572 18.21 8.86 -13.97
N MET A 573 19.52 9.11 -13.99
CA MET A 573 20.19 9.96 -14.98
C MET A 573 20.84 9.19 -16.15
N GLY A 574 20.73 7.86 -16.12
CA GLY A 574 21.47 6.93 -16.97
C GLY A 574 20.88 6.69 -18.36
N TYR A 575 21.12 5.49 -18.88
CA TYR A 575 20.82 5.08 -20.26
C TYR A 575 19.31 4.81 -20.50
N ARG A 576 18.54 5.89 -20.73
CA ARG A 576 17.08 5.86 -20.94
C ARG A 576 16.56 6.97 -21.88
N GLY A 577 15.26 6.88 -22.21
CA GLY A 577 14.50 7.83 -23.03
C GLY A 577 15.09 8.07 -24.43
N ALA A 578 14.99 9.30 -24.94
CA ALA A 578 15.41 9.66 -26.30
C ALA A 578 16.81 9.17 -26.69
N PHE A 579 17.78 9.25 -25.77
CA PHE A 579 19.14 8.78 -26.04
C PHE A 579 19.17 7.29 -26.38
N ARG A 580 18.45 6.45 -25.63
CA ARG A 580 18.33 5.01 -25.90
C ARG A 580 17.71 4.74 -27.28
N TYR A 581 16.71 5.52 -27.69
CA TYR A 581 16.08 5.36 -29.01
C TYR A 581 17.03 5.64 -30.16
N ILE A 582 17.93 6.62 -29.99
CA ILE A 582 18.95 6.97 -30.99
C ILE A 582 20.08 5.93 -30.99
N SER A 583 20.48 5.44 -29.82
CA SER A 583 21.55 4.45 -29.66
C SER A 583 21.14 3.03 -30.06
N SER A 584 19.84 2.71 -30.01
CA SER A 584 19.30 1.41 -30.42
C SER A 584 17.99 1.59 -31.21
N PRO A 585 18.06 2.12 -32.46
CA PRO A 585 16.88 2.40 -33.27
C PRO A 585 16.02 1.15 -33.53
N ASP A 586 16.65 -0.02 -33.69
CA ASP A 586 15.93 -1.27 -33.95
C ASP A 586 14.94 -1.64 -32.84
N VAL A 587 15.27 -1.30 -31.58
CA VAL A 587 14.37 -1.49 -30.43
C VAL A 587 13.21 -0.52 -30.49
N PHE A 588 13.48 0.75 -30.75
CA PHE A 588 12.45 1.79 -30.82
C PHE A 588 11.50 1.56 -32.01
N ASN A 589 12.01 1.04 -33.13
CA ASN A 589 11.22 0.68 -34.30
C ASN A 589 10.14 -0.36 -34.00
N LEU A 590 10.32 -1.24 -33.01
CA LEU A 590 9.25 -2.16 -32.57
C LEU A 590 8.04 -1.40 -32.02
N GLU A 591 8.26 -0.35 -31.23
CA GLU A 591 7.18 0.49 -30.72
C GLU A 591 6.54 1.30 -31.85
N LEU A 592 7.34 1.88 -32.75
CA LEU A 592 6.84 2.67 -33.87
C LEU A 592 6.00 1.83 -34.84
N ALA A 593 6.43 0.60 -35.14
CA ALA A 593 5.67 -0.34 -35.95
C ALA A 593 4.33 -0.70 -35.30
N ALA A 594 4.30 -0.91 -33.97
CA ALA A 594 3.06 -1.13 -33.23
C ALA A 594 2.12 0.08 -33.30
N ILE A 595 2.64 1.30 -33.12
CA ILE A 595 1.87 2.55 -33.25
C ILE A 595 1.31 2.70 -34.67
N LYS A 596 2.14 2.47 -35.69
CA LYS A 596 1.74 2.54 -37.11
C LYS A 596 0.57 1.60 -37.38
N LYS A 597 0.70 0.34 -36.95
CA LYS A 597 -0.34 -0.69 -37.07
C LYS A 597 -1.65 -0.29 -36.40
N VAL A 598 -1.61 0.25 -35.17
CA VAL A 598 -2.82 0.73 -34.47
C VAL A 598 -3.46 1.90 -35.23
N ARG A 599 -2.63 2.81 -35.76
CA ARG A 599 -3.06 4.02 -36.48
C ARG A 599 -3.66 3.75 -37.84
N GLU A 600 -3.49 2.57 -38.43
CA GLU A 600 -4.27 2.17 -39.60
C GLU A 600 -5.77 2.24 -39.29
N LYS A 601 -6.16 1.81 -38.09
CA LYS A 601 -7.57 1.75 -37.64
C LYS A 601 -8.00 2.93 -36.76
N TYR A 602 -7.14 3.42 -35.86
CA TYR A 602 -7.51 4.46 -34.88
C TYR A 602 -6.59 5.69 -35.01
N LYS A 603 -7.15 6.80 -35.48
CA LYS A 603 -6.37 8.01 -35.79
C LYS A 603 -6.03 8.86 -34.56
N ASN A 604 -6.60 8.52 -33.40
CA ASN A 604 -6.46 9.28 -32.15
C ASN A 604 -5.17 8.99 -31.35
N LEU A 605 -4.29 8.08 -31.79
CA LEU A 605 -3.04 7.74 -31.08
C LEU A 605 -1.88 8.68 -31.43
N GLY A 606 -1.41 9.49 -30.48
CA GLY A 606 -0.17 10.27 -30.57
C GLY A 606 0.99 9.60 -29.82
N ILE A 607 2.20 10.09 -30.04
CA ILE A 607 3.41 9.66 -29.31
C ILE A 607 3.99 10.83 -28.52
N MET A 608 4.57 10.52 -27.36
CA MET A 608 5.33 11.43 -26.52
C MET A 608 6.71 10.85 -26.24
N ILE A 609 7.75 11.64 -26.49
CA ILE A 609 9.15 11.25 -26.28
C ILE A 609 9.63 11.71 -24.89
N PRO A 610 10.01 10.79 -24.00
CA PRO A 610 10.57 11.11 -22.69
C PRO A 610 12.09 11.32 -22.72
N TYR A 611 12.59 11.92 -21.64
CA TYR A 611 13.98 12.09 -21.25
C TYR A 611 14.89 12.66 -22.35
N VAL A 612 14.44 13.76 -22.96
CA VAL A 612 15.11 14.41 -24.10
C VAL A 612 16.11 15.45 -23.62
N ARG A 613 17.42 15.20 -23.75
CA ARG A 613 18.47 16.06 -23.17
C ARG A 613 18.84 17.25 -24.06
N SER A 614 18.56 17.18 -25.36
CA SER A 614 18.86 18.27 -26.29
C SER A 614 17.91 18.31 -27.49
N ALA A 615 17.80 19.49 -28.12
CA ALA A 615 17.05 19.63 -29.36
C ALA A 615 17.61 18.75 -30.49
N GLU A 616 18.91 18.45 -30.47
CA GLU A 616 19.53 17.56 -31.46
C GLU A 616 19.14 16.09 -31.25
N GLU A 617 19.06 15.63 -30.00
CA GLU A 617 18.49 14.32 -29.70
C GLU A 617 17.05 14.23 -30.22
N LEU A 618 16.23 15.25 -29.95
CA LEU A 618 14.85 15.27 -30.46
C LEU A 618 14.77 15.24 -31.99
N ARG A 619 15.66 15.96 -32.70
CA ARG A 619 15.72 15.92 -34.17
C ARG A 619 16.03 14.52 -34.67
N LYS A 620 16.98 13.83 -34.05
CA LYS A 620 17.34 12.44 -34.40
C LYS A 620 16.17 11.50 -34.16
N VAL A 621 15.51 11.57 -33.01
CA VAL A 621 14.29 10.78 -32.74
C VAL A 621 13.19 11.10 -33.75
N ARG A 622 12.95 12.38 -34.07
CA ARG A 622 11.97 12.79 -35.08
C ARG A 622 12.26 12.19 -36.45
N ARG A 623 13.53 12.09 -36.87
CA ARG A 623 13.92 11.43 -38.13
C ARG A 623 13.57 9.94 -38.13
N ILE A 624 13.79 9.24 -37.02
CA ILE A 624 13.41 7.82 -36.88
C ILE A 624 11.88 7.66 -36.98
N VAL A 625 11.12 8.51 -36.29
CA VAL A 625 9.64 8.53 -36.37
C VAL A 625 9.15 8.86 -37.79
N ALA A 626 9.84 9.76 -38.49
CA ALA A 626 9.53 10.11 -39.88
C ALA A 626 9.82 8.96 -40.86
N ALA A 627 10.89 8.21 -40.66
CA ALA A 627 11.23 7.06 -41.49
C ALA A 627 10.15 5.96 -41.45
N GLU A 628 9.42 5.85 -40.35
CA GLU A 628 8.27 4.93 -40.22
C GLU A 628 6.98 5.46 -40.88
N GLY A 629 6.97 6.68 -41.42
CA GLY A 629 5.84 7.29 -42.13
C GLY A 629 4.73 7.86 -41.22
N LEU A 630 4.96 7.95 -39.91
CA LEU A 630 3.92 8.37 -38.95
C LEU A 630 3.45 9.82 -39.16
N PHE A 631 4.30 10.70 -39.68
CA PHE A 631 3.98 12.11 -39.97
C PHE A 631 3.13 12.32 -41.23
N GLU A 632 2.95 11.30 -42.08
CA GLU A 632 2.08 11.39 -43.27
C GLU A 632 0.61 11.62 -42.88
N SER A 633 0.23 11.21 -41.67
CA SER A 633 -1.11 11.46 -41.14
C SER A 633 -1.18 12.80 -40.42
N ALA A 634 -1.96 13.75 -40.93
CA ALA A 634 -2.19 15.07 -40.31
C ALA A 634 -2.78 14.99 -38.87
N SER A 635 -3.38 13.85 -38.51
CA SER A 635 -3.91 13.60 -37.17
C SER A 635 -2.86 13.13 -36.15
N PHE A 636 -1.67 12.71 -36.62
CA PHE A 636 -0.61 12.24 -35.73
C PHE A 636 -0.07 13.39 -34.90
N LYS A 637 0.09 13.15 -33.60
CA LYS A 637 0.61 14.13 -32.65
C LYS A 637 1.95 13.66 -32.10
N PHE A 638 2.95 14.52 -32.24
CA PHE A 638 4.32 14.27 -31.78
C PHE A 638 4.66 15.21 -30.62
N TRP A 639 4.67 14.65 -29.42
CA TRP A 639 4.86 15.38 -28.17
C TRP A 639 6.22 15.11 -27.55
N MET A 640 6.64 15.99 -26.66
CA MET A 640 7.85 15.83 -25.84
C MET A 640 7.51 15.96 -24.37
N MET A 641 8.14 15.16 -23.52
CA MET A 641 8.06 15.37 -22.08
C MET A 641 9.05 16.48 -21.64
N VAL A 642 8.56 17.46 -20.87
CA VAL A 642 9.38 18.50 -20.24
C VAL A 642 9.64 18.07 -18.81
N GLU A 643 10.77 17.41 -18.61
CA GLU A 643 11.12 16.79 -17.33
C GLU A 643 12.58 17.00 -16.90
N LEU A 644 13.38 17.65 -17.75
CA LEU A 644 14.74 18.06 -17.42
C LEU A 644 14.82 19.59 -17.31
N PRO A 645 15.70 20.15 -16.46
CA PRO A 645 15.90 21.60 -16.38
C PRO A 645 16.24 22.24 -17.74
N VAL A 646 17.03 21.55 -18.58
CA VAL A 646 17.38 22.03 -19.93
C VAL A 646 16.15 22.20 -20.83
N ASN A 647 15.12 21.36 -20.67
CA ASN A 647 13.87 21.43 -21.45
C ASN A 647 13.12 22.71 -21.10
N VAL A 648 13.14 23.13 -19.84
CA VAL A 648 12.51 24.37 -19.36
C VAL A 648 13.28 25.61 -19.81
N ILE A 649 14.61 25.56 -19.70
CA ILE A 649 15.48 26.69 -20.02
C ILE A 649 15.48 26.98 -21.52
N LYS A 650 15.66 25.93 -22.34
CA LYS A 650 15.83 25.99 -23.79
C LYS A 650 14.60 25.56 -24.59
N LEU A 651 13.40 25.63 -24.00
CA LEU A 651 12.18 25.10 -24.62
C LEU A 651 11.93 25.55 -26.06
N GLU A 652 12.25 26.80 -26.40
CA GLU A 652 12.08 27.33 -27.77
C GLU A 652 12.93 26.58 -28.80
N GLU A 653 14.11 26.05 -28.42
CA GLU A 653 14.94 25.22 -29.31
C GLU A 653 14.27 23.87 -29.62
N PHE A 654 13.61 23.27 -28.63
CA PHE A 654 12.86 22.02 -28.81
C PHE A 654 11.58 22.24 -29.62
N ILE A 655 10.88 23.36 -29.40
CA ILE A 655 9.69 23.73 -30.17
C ILE A 655 10.02 23.84 -31.67
N LYS A 656 11.17 24.44 -32.03
CA LYS A 656 11.64 24.55 -33.43
C LYS A 656 11.85 23.20 -34.13
N VAL A 657 11.94 22.09 -33.39
CA VAL A 657 12.01 20.74 -33.98
C VAL A 657 10.65 20.30 -34.54
N GLY A 658 9.56 20.98 -34.18
CA GLY A 658 8.22 20.76 -34.73
C GLY A 658 7.33 19.85 -33.88
N ILE A 659 7.40 19.98 -32.55
CA ILE A 659 6.49 19.27 -31.63
C ILE A 659 5.09 19.90 -31.63
N ASP A 660 4.05 19.08 -31.56
CA ASP A 660 2.65 19.54 -31.43
C ASP A 660 2.29 19.95 -30.00
N GLY A 661 3.01 19.41 -29.03
CA GLY A 661 2.71 19.58 -27.62
C GLY A 661 3.83 19.14 -26.71
N VAL A 662 3.72 19.56 -25.45
CA VAL A 662 4.54 19.07 -24.35
C VAL A 662 3.68 18.54 -23.22
N SER A 663 4.18 17.55 -22.50
CA SER A 663 3.67 17.21 -21.18
C SER A 663 4.76 17.40 -20.14
N ILE A 664 4.47 18.14 -19.08
CA ILE A 664 5.43 18.36 -17.99
C ILE A 664 5.42 17.13 -17.09
N GLY A 665 6.56 16.45 -16.98
CA GLY A 665 6.78 15.36 -16.02
C GLY A 665 7.22 15.95 -14.69
N SER A 666 6.24 16.27 -13.82
CA SER A 666 6.53 17.03 -12.59
C SER A 666 7.46 16.30 -11.61
N ASN A 667 7.42 14.96 -11.59
CA ASN A 667 8.25 14.14 -10.72
C ASN A 667 9.75 14.30 -11.05
N ASP A 668 10.16 13.91 -12.25
CA ASP A 668 11.56 13.98 -12.68
C ASP A 668 12.06 15.44 -12.74
N LEU A 669 11.19 16.37 -13.16
CA LEU A 669 11.54 17.79 -13.16
C LEU A 669 11.83 18.31 -11.75
N THR A 670 11.04 17.91 -10.76
CA THR A 670 11.24 18.31 -9.36
C THR A 670 12.52 17.70 -8.81
N MET A 671 12.74 16.40 -9.03
CA MET A 671 13.96 15.71 -8.61
C MET A 671 15.21 16.41 -9.14
N LEU A 672 15.24 16.74 -10.43
CA LEU A 672 16.40 17.35 -11.08
C LEU A 672 16.57 18.84 -10.80
N LEU A 673 15.49 19.60 -10.59
CA LEU A 673 15.60 21.00 -10.19
C LEU A 673 16.08 21.17 -8.75
N LEU A 674 15.70 20.24 -7.86
CA LEU A 674 16.06 20.28 -6.44
C LEU A 674 17.31 19.46 -6.11
N GLY A 675 17.78 18.62 -7.04
CA GLY A 675 18.91 17.72 -6.79
C GLY A 675 18.57 16.63 -5.76
N THR A 676 17.33 16.14 -5.76
CA THR A 676 16.84 15.11 -4.82
C THR A 676 16.42 13.85 -5.56
N ASP A 677 16.52 12.71 -4.89
CA ASP A 677 15.90 11.45 -5.30
C ASP A 677 14.81 11.09 -4.30
N ARG A 678 13.56 11.07 -4.74
CA ARG A 678 12.41 10.76 -3.87
C ARG A 678 12.40 9.30 -3.40
N ASP A 679 13.11 8.42 -4.11
CA ASP A 679 13.23 7.01 -3.76
C ASP A 679 14.36 6.80 -2.72
N ASN A 680 15.15 7.85 -2.43
CA ASN A 680 16.16 7.87 -1.37
C ASN A 680 15.60 8.53 -0.10
N SER A 681 15.39 7.72 0.94
CA SER A 681 14.78 8.14 2.20
C SER A 681 15.50 9.28 2.92
N GLU A 682 16.82 9.41 2.75
CA GLU A 682 17.63 10.45 3.42
C GLU A 682 17.37 11.86 2.87
N VAL A 683 16.89 11.98 1.62
CA VAL A 683 16.68 13.26 0.94
C VAL A 683 15.24 13.46 0.42
N ALA A 684 14.39 12.44 0.54
CA ALA A 684 13.00 12.48 0.08
C ALA A 684 12.17 13.61 0.72
N GLU A 685 12.49 14.03 1.95
CA GLU A 685 11.82 15.17 2.60
C GLU A 685 12.02 16.49 1.86
N ALA A 686 13.10 16.64 1.08
CA ALA A 686 13.37 17.81 0.26
C ALA A 686 12.52 17.84 -1.03
N PHE A 687 11.81 16.76 -1.37
CA PHE A 687 10.97 16.69 -2.56
C PHE A 687 9.65 17.46 -2.35
N ASP A 688 9.52 18.63 -2.98
CA ASP A 688 8.24 19.37 -3.04
C ASP A 688 7.97 19.93 -4.45
N GLU A 689 6.98 19.35 -5.12
CA GLU A 689 6.49 19.77 -6.44
C GLU A 689 5.81 21.17 -6.43
N ARG A 690 5.59 21.75 -5.25
CA ARG A 690 5.01 23.09 -5.07
C ARG A 690 6.06 24.15 -4.75
N SER A 691 7.33 23.76 -4.67
CA SER A 691 8.45 24.69 -4.42
C SER A 691 8.47 25.83 -5.43
N SER A 692 9.04 26.97 -5.04
CA SER A 692 9.08 28.18 -5.87
C SER A 692 9.79 27.95 -7.21
N VAL A 693 10.87 27.15 -7.22
CA VAL A 693 11.62 26.80 -8.43
C VAL A 693 10.80 25.92 -9.39
N VAL A 694 10.04 24.94 -8.87
CA VAL A 694 9.17 24.11 -9.70
C VAL A 694 8.03 24.95 -10.26
N LYS A 695 7.38 25.79 -9.45
CA LYS A 695 6.34 26.73 -9.92
C LYS A 695 6.87 27.68 -11.00
N TRP A 696 8.10 28.19 -10.86
CA TRP A 696 8.77 28.99 -11.89
C TRP A 696 8.91 28.20 -13.20
N ALA A 697 9.37 26.95 -13.12
CA ALA A 697 9.56 26.09 -14.28
C ALA A 697 8.24 25.77 -15.01
N LEU A 698 7.19 25.45 -14.25
CA LEU A 698 5.84 25.22 -14.78
C LEU A 698 5.31 26.47 -15.50
N LYS A 699 5.36 27.62 -14.82
CA LYS A 699 4.89 28.90 -15.35
C LYS A 699 5.64 29.31 -16.63
N ARG A 700 6.96 29.16 -16.64
CA ARG A 700 7.81 29.48 -17.79
C ARG A 700 7.46 28.59 -18.98
N THR A 701 7.41 27.28 -18.77
CA THR A 701 7.09 26.28 -19.81
C THR A 701 5.74 26.57 -20.46
N ILE A 702 4.68 26.72 -19.65
CA ILE A 702 3.32 26.97 -20.13
C ILE A 702 3.25 28.28 -20.95
N ARG A 703 3.88 29.35 -20.46
CA ARG A 703 3.88 30.65 -21.16
C ARG A 703 4.62 30.61 -22.50
N ILE A 704 5.73 29.90 -22.58
CA ILE A 704 6.48 29.73 -23.84
C ILE A 704 5.63 28.90 -24.83
N CYS A 705 5.05 27.77 -24.39
CA CYS A 705 4.17 26.98 -25.23
C CYS A 705 3.00 27.81 -25.78
N LYS A 706 2.34 28.59 -24.91
CA LYS A 706 1.27 29.50 -25.30
C LYS A 706 1.71 30.55 -26.33
N LYS A 707 2.90 31.15 -26.15
CA LYS A 707 3.47 32.13 -27.10
C LYS A 707 3.66 31.54 -28.50
N HIS A 708 4.02 30.26 -28.59
CA HIS A 708 4.30 29.56 -29.85
C HIS A 708 3.13 28.71 -30.37
N GLY A 709 1.95 28.78 -29.74
CA GLY A 709 0.78 27.99 -30.14
C GLY A 709 0.94 26.47 -29.95
N VAL A 710 1.87 26.04 -29.10
CA VAL A 710 2.15 24.63 -28.79
C VAL A 710 1.29 24.20 -27.60
N THR A 711 0.73 22.99 -27.66
CA THR A 711 -0.06 22.44 -26.53
C THR A 711 0.82 22.28 -25.30
N SER A 712 0.35 22.72 -24.14
CA SER A 712 1.02 22.44 -22.85
C SER A 712 0.12 21.60 -21.96
N SER A 713 0.65 20.47 -21.51
CA SER A 713 0.03 19.56 -20.56
C SER A 713 0.92 19.37 -19.34
N ILE A 714 0.36 18.88 -18.25
CA ILE A 714 1.11 18.34 -17.11
C ILE A 714 0.58 16.94 -16.81
N CYS A 715 1.48 16.04 -16.45
CA CYS A 715 1.17 14.69 -16.01
C CYS A 715 1.94 14.36 -14.73
N GLY A 716 1.41 13.43 -13.94
CA GLY A 716 1.96 13.07 -12.63
C GLY A 716 0.90 13.11 -11.54
N GLN A 717 1.36 12.87 -10.31
CA GLN A 717 0.47 12.80 -9.15
C GLN A 717 0.11 14.20 -8.63
N ALA A 718 1.03 15.17 -8.71
CA ALA A 718 0.82 16.56 -8.30
C ALA A 718 -0.53 17.18 -8.69
N PRO A 719 -0.95 17.21 -9.96
CA PRO A 719 -2.25 17.79 -10.34
C PRO A 719 -3.46 16.98 -9.83
N SER A 720 -3.24 15.70 -9.48
CA SER A 720 -4.25 14.84 -8.85
C SER A 720 -4.32 15.03 -7.34
N THR A 721 -3.35 15.70 -6.72
CA THR A 721 -3.24 15.84 -5.26
C THR A 721 -3.45 17.29 -4.80
N TYR A 722 -2.93 18.27 -5.53
CA TYR A 722 -2.84 19.66 -5.07
C TYR A 722 -3.73 20.62 -5.87
N ASP A 723 -4.88 21.00 -5.31
CA ASP A 723 -5.82 21.92 -5.98
C ASP A 723 -5.27 23.33 -6.19
N GLY A 724 -4.44 23.81 -5.25
CA GLY A 724 -3.74 25.07 -5.41
C GLY A 724 -2.82 25.07 -6.64
N LEU A 725 -2.18 23.94 -6.94
CA LEU A 725 -1.34 23.80 -8.13
C LEU A 725 -2.20 23.79 -9.40
N VAL A 726 -3.33 23.09 -9.42
CA VAL A 726 -4.27 23.08 -10.55
C VAL A 726 -4.73 24.52 -10.87
N ARG A 727 -5.08 25.30 -9.84
CA ARG A 727 -5.45 26.72 -10.00
C ARG A 727 -4.32 27.55 -10.59
N ASP A 728 -3.08 27.36 -10.11
CA ASP A 728 -1.89 28.03 -10.65
C ASP A 728 -1.67 27.68 -12.13
N LEU A 729 -1.80 26.39 -12.50
CA LEU A 729 -1.64 25.91 -13.87
C LEU A 729 -2.67 26.52 -14.84
N VAL A 730 -3.94 26.57 -14.43
CA VAL A 730 -5.00 27.23 -15.21
C VAL A 730 -4.71 28.72 -15.39
N ARG A 731 -4.27 29.42 -14.32
CA ARG A 731 -3.86 30.83 -14.39
C ARG A 731 -2.66 31.07 -15.30
N TYR A 732 -1.73 30.11 -15.38
CA TYR A 732 -0.61 30.17 -16.32
C TYR A 732 -1.04 29.97 -17.77
N GLY A 733 -2.21 29.36 -17.99
CA GLY A 733 -2.79 29.12 -19.31
C GLY A 733 -2.45 27.75 -19.87
N VAL A 734 -2.38 26.72 -19.02
CA VAL A 734 -2.16 25.34 -19.46
C VAL A 734 -3.29 24.86 -20.38
N THR A 735 -2.94 24.12 -21.42
CA THR A 735 -3.93 23.60 -22.40
C THR A 735 -4.69 22.40 -21.85
N SER A 736 -3.99 21.52 -21.13
CA SER A 736 -4.58 20.33 -20.53
C SER A 736 -3.92 19.94 -19.21
N ILE A 737 -4.65 19.21 -18.36
CA ILE A 737 -4.14 18.65 -17.11
C ILE A 737 -4.47 17.16 -17.11
N SER A 738 -3.47 16.30 -16.94
CA SER A 738 -3.63 14.85 -16.91
C SER A 738 -3.56 14.31 -15.49
N VAL A 739 -4.64 13.67 -15.03
CA VAL A 739 -4.82 13.23 -13.64
C VAL A 739 -5.07 11.73 -13.52
N ASN A 740 -4.93 11.20 -12.31
CA ASN A 740 -5.34 9.83 -12.03
C ASN A 740 -6.88 9.70 -12.10
N PRO A 741 -7.42 8.53 -12.50
CA PRO A 741 -8.86 8.38 -12.72
C PRO A 741 -9.77 8.69 -11.52
N ASP A 742 -9.25 8.56 -10.30
CA ASP A 742 -9.95 8.88 -9.06
C ASP A 742 -10.18 10.39 -8.88
N ALA A 743 -9.33 11.24 -9.48
CA ALA A 743 -9.36 12.69 -9.32
C ALA A 743 -10.18 13.44 -10.40
N ILE A 744 -10.72 12.75 -11.42
CA ILE A 744 -11.37 13.35 -12.61
C ILE A 744 -12.38 14.45 -12.24
N TYR A 745 -13.42 14.11 -11.48
CA TYR A 745 -14.52 15.04 -11.19
C TYR A 745 -14.09 16.23 -10.33
N ARG A 746 -13.29 15.96 -9.30
CA ARG A 746 -12.78 16.98 -8.38
C ARG A 746 -11.92 17.99 -9.13
N VAL A 747 -10.97 17.51 -9.94
CA VAL A 747 -10.08 18.40 -10.69
C VAL A 747 -10.82 19.14 -11.80
N ARG A 748 -11.82 18.52 -12.47
CA ARG A 748 -12.71 19.23 -13.42
C ARG A 748 -13.39 20.43 -12.76
N GLN A 749 -13.90 20.26 -11.54
CA GLN A 749 -14.53 21.34 -10.78
C GLN A 749 -13.51 22.44 -10.46
N VAL A 750 -12.33 22.08 -9.96
CA VAL A 750 -11.27 23.03 -9.63
C VAL A 750 -10.81 23.83 -10.86
N ILE A 751 -10.72 23.18 -12.03
CA ILE A 751 -10.43 23.85 -13.30
C ILE A 751 -11.53 24.86 -13.62
N SER A 752 -12.79 24.46 -13.54
CA SER A 752 -13.93 25.34 -13.83
C SER A 752 -13.98 26.55 -12.90
N ASP A 753 -13.72 26.35 -11.61
CA ASP A 753 -13.70 27.41 -10.62
C ASP A 753 -12.55 28.39 -10.91
N ALA A 754 -11.36 27.87 -11.24
CA ALA A 754 -10.20 28.68 -11.60
C ALA A 754 -10.43 29.49 -12.89
N GLU A 755 -11.09 28.91 -13.89
CA GLU A 755 -11.48 29.61 -15.12
C GLU A 755 -12.49 30.72 -14.82
N ALA A 756 -13.50 30.44 -14.00
CA ALA A 756 -14.51 31.42 -13.61
C ALA A 756 -13.90 32.60 -12.84
N GLU A 757 -12.93 32.36 -11.94
CA GLU A 757 -12.16 33.41 -11.27
C GLU A 757 -11.43 34.32 -12.26
N ILE A 758 -10.77 33.75 -13.27
CA ILE A 758 -10.03 34.52 -14.28
C ILE A 758 -10.99 35.40 -15.10
N VAL A 759 -12.16 34.87 -15.46
CA VAL A 759 -13.19 35.63 -16.20
C VAL A 759 -13.76 36.77 -15.36
N ARG A 760 -13.98 36.55 -14.06
CA ARG A 760 -14.47 37.59 -13.13
C ARG A 760 -13.45 38.72 -12.91
N ILE A 761 -12.14 38.42 -12.90
CA ILE A 761 -11.09 39.42 -12.74
C ILE A 761 -10.88 40.28 -14.00
N LYS A 762 -11.28 39.78 -15.18
CA LYS A 762 -11.14 40.48 -16.46
C LYS A 762 -12.35 41.33 -16.86
N ARG A 763 -13.48 41.17 -16.16
CA ARG A 763 -14.64 42.06 -16.24
C ARG A 763 -14.50 43.13 -15.18
#